data_AF-A0A962GHE9-F1
#
_entry.id   AF-A0A962GHE9-F1
#
_cell.length_a   1.000
_cell.length_b   1.000
_cell.length_c   1.000
_cell.angle_alpha   90.00
_cell.angle_beta   90.00
_cell.angle_gamma   90.00
#
_symmetry.space_group_name_H-M   'P 1'
#
loop_
_entity.id
_entity.type
_entity.pdbx_description
1 polymer ?
#
loop_
_entity_poly.entity_id
_entity_poly.type
_entity_poly.pdbx_seq_one_letter_code
_entity_poly.pdbx_strand_id
1 'polypeptide(L)'
;MKKYSIWLLLILSASTSQILAASNEFDGASQLNAIKQAVFEQKLTAADGAAEARYGISVALWEDVAMIGADFDDEVAVDAGAVYVYTFDGGSWVFQQKLMASDADQGDGFGGSISLQGDRVVIGSPLDNSPAGDSGSAYVFQYNGSAWLEQQKLTASDAGGSDYFGRYLDLDGDRIMITALGDDDAGTDAGAAYVFDFNGSSWQQTTKLTASDGITGDGFGFSVSLDGDQALVGAMLSDQAGTSSGKAYVFEFNGSAWTEVQKLTASDGAAQALFGASVDLLDNRAVIGANRDSGNTTASGSAYVFEHNGTVWTESQKLNVSGIPTGGNFGVDVSLLGNRILIGANRDDEAVTLPSGSVYMFDYDGSTWQQSDVLLANDAAWDDQFGFAVSHSSGRIIAGAFKDDDQGDQSGSAYVFNTSFTVSVIVNGLEGGQSLTLLNNGIDSLQVSSNGWSTFNEQLFSNEVYQVTVDTQPVSPNKTCTAVNGNGTVTNDLVVVTVNCVTNQYPIMANISGLAPTNTLVISQGQDNYPVTANGQLTLTQLDDGSAYSFSITQQPNTPNQTCVFTTAAAGTITGGAVQLGIECVINQYFIGGELSGLAVGNQVVLQNNATDDLSLNNNGAFSFSQSLDDQTGYAVTVLSQPLTPNQSCAVTNDSGQLSGDDVIDIQVLCTTLEYSIAVEVLGLLPGNWLVLQNNGEDDLIVTSDGDYVFKTQVEDFQNYQVTLFMEAQNPIQPCMIQNAQGQVQGEDVHDVLLVCELGDDLIYRDGFEDAPAIGVLD
;
A
#
# COMPACT_ATOMS: atom_id res chain seq x y z
N MET A 1 21.14 53.32 58.82
CA MET A 1 20.13 54.29 59.33
C MET A 1 18.79 53.92 58.69
N LYS A 2 17.97 53.03 59.26
CA LYS A 2 16.93 53.24 60.29
C LYS A 2 15.96 54.40 60.01
N LYS A 3 14.70 54.09 59.64
CA LYS A 3 13.45 54.29 60.43
C LYS A 3 12.21 54.09 59.52
N TYR A 4 11.48 52.96 59.58
CA TYR A 4 10.45 52.51 60.56
C TYR A 4 9.09 53.23 60.46
N SER A 5 8.01 52.48 60.17
CA SER A 5 6.90 52.26 61.14
C SER A 5 5.94 51.15 60.70
N ILE A 6 5.59 50.34 61.70
CA ILE A 6 4.78 49.09 61.77
C ILE A 6 3.37 49.42 62.29
N TRP A 7 2.47 48.42 62.30
CA TRP A 7 1.35 48.11 63.26
C TRP A 7 0.06 47.77 62.47
N LEU A 8 -0.69 46.68 62.67
CA LEU A 8 -0.65 45.53 63.60
C LEU A 8 -1.67 44.45 63.17
N LEU A 9 -1.33 43.19 63.47
CA LEU A 9 -2.11 41.95 63.60
C LEU A 9 -3.60 42.04 64.01
N LEU A 10 -4.39 41.08 63.52
CA LEU A 10 -5.38 40.35 64.33
C LEU A 10 -5.40 38.86 63.96
N ILE A 11 -5.16 38.00 64.96
CA ILE A 11 -5.26 36.53 64.93
C ILE A 11 -6.63 36.14 65.50
N LEU A 12 -7.33 35.19 64.88
CA LEU A 12 -8.39 34.40 65.52
C LEU A 12 -8.35 32.94 65.02
N SER A 13 -7.92 32.08 65.94
CA SER A 13 -8.15 30.64 66.17
C SER A 13 -9.11 29.81 65.30
N ALA A 14 -8.65 28.60 64.92
CA ALA A 14 -9.33 27.28 65.03
C ALA A 14 -8.69 26.31 64.00
N SER A 15 -7.81 25.38 64.42
CA SER A 15 -8.07 23.96 64.75
C SER A 15 -8.21 22.99 63.56
N THR A 16 -7.33 21.99 63.56
CA THR A 16 -7.44 20.61 63.05
C THR A 16 -7.61 20.34 61.55
N SER A 17 -6.60 19.62 61.03
CA SER A 17 -6.67 18.53 60.03
C SER A 17 -7.17 18.87 58.63
N GLN A 18 -6.24 18.98 57.69
CA GLN A 18 -6.42 18.57 56.29
C GLN A 18 -5.05 18.58 55.56
N ILE A 19 -4.38 17.43 55.53
CA ILE A 19 -3.48 17.06 54.44
C ILE A 19 -4.29 16.06 53.62
N LEU A 20 -4.83 16.53 52.49
CA LEU A 20 -5.41 15.67 51.45
C LEU A 20 -5.42 16.45 50.14
N ALA A 21 -4.79 15.84 49.13
CA ALA A 21 -4.99 16.02 47.70
C ALA A 21 -4.90 17.44 47.13
N ALA A 22 -3.71 17.79 46.63
CA ALA A 22 -3.63 18.72 45.51
C ALA A 22 -4.00 17.97 44.22
N SER A 23 -5.29 17.92 43.91
CA SER A 23 -5.80 17.53 42.59
C SER A 23 -6.32 18.77 41.87
N ASN A 24 -5.73 19.05 40.70
CA ASN A 24 -6.31 19.69 39.52
C ASN A 24 -7.11 20.99 39.68
N GLU A 25 -6.47 22.12 39.34
CA GLU A 25 -7.09 23.17 38.54
C GLU A 25 -6.04 23.74 37.55
N PHE A 26 -6.08 23.28 36.30
CA PHE A 26 -5.37 23.87 35.16
C PHE A 26 -6.36 24.70 34.34
N ASP A 27 -6.13 26.01 34.29
CA ASP A 27 -6.82 26.95 33.40
C ASP A 27 -6.23 26.84 31.98
N GLY A 28 -7.09 27.07 30.98
CA GLY A 28 -6.83 26.72 29.58
C GLY A 28 -5.75 27.55 28.87
N ALA A 29 -5.12 26.87 27.90
CA ALA A 29 -4.23 27.38 26.84
C ALA A 29 -2.71 27.39 27.11
N SER A 30 -2.14 26.19 27.24
CA SER A 30 -1.07 25.72 26.35
C SER A 30 -1.09 24.18 26.37
N GLN A 31 -1.37 23.54 25.23
CA GLN A 31 -1.12 22.11 25.07
C GLN A 31 0.41 21.92 24.98
N LEU A 32 1.08 22.01 26.13
CA LEU A 32 2.34 21.33 26.36
C LEU A 32 1.95 19.89 26.62
N ASN A 33 2.31 18.98 25.71
CA ASN A 33 2.34 17.56 26.00
C ASN A 33 3.17 17.39 27.28
N ALA A 34 2.50 17.24 28.42
CA ALA A 34 3.16 16.89 29.66
C ALA A 34 3.60 15.43 29.48
N ILE A 35 4.86 15.24 29.10
CA ILE A 35 5.57 13.96 29.19
C ILE A 35 5.29 13.45 30.60
N LYS A 36 4.64 12.29 30.72
CA LYS A 36 4.49 11.66 32.03
C LYS A 36 5.89 11.21 32.43
N GLN A 37 6.47 11.92 33.37
CA GLN A 37 7.78 11.59 33.94
C GLN A 37 7.69 10.28 34.74
N ALA A 38 8.83 9.64 34.96
CA ALA A 38 8.92 8.58 35.93
C ALA A 38 8.47 9.11 37.31
N VAL A 39 7.64 8.34 37.99
CA VAL A 39 7.01 8.75 39.24
C VAL A 39 7.59 7.92 40.36
N PHE A 40 8.07 8.60 41.41
CA PHE A 40 8.48 7.93 42.64
C PHE A 40 7.34 7.05 43.19
N GLU A 41 7.64 5.76 43.38
CA GLU A 41 6.68 4.76 43.86
C GLU A 41 6.92 4.47 45.34
N GLN A 42 8.15 4.10 45.72
CA GLN A 42 8.47 3.72 47.09
C GLN A 42 9.97 3.83 47.41
N LYS A 43 10.29 4.27 48.64
CA LYS A 43 11.62 4.14 49.25
C LYS A 43 11.67 2.83 50.05
N LEU A 44 12.70 2.03 49.80
CA LEU A 44 12.96 0.75 50.46
C LEU A 44 14.16 0.90 51.39
N THR A 45 13.99 0.48 52.64
CA THR A 45 15.01 0.47 53.68
C THR A 45 15.05 -0.89 54.36
N ALA A 46 16.21 -1.32 54.83
CA ALA A 46 16.31 -2.53 55.66
C ALA A 46 15.66 -2.29 57.03
N ALA A 47 14.71 -3.15 57.42
CA ALA A 47 14.02 -3.04 58.71
C ALA A 47 14.94 -3.28 59.93
N ASP A 48 15.99 -4.05 59.70
CA ASP A 48 17.11 -4.37 60.59
C ASP A 48 18.39 -3.63 60.19
N GLY A 49 18.29 -2.58 59.37
CA GLY A 49 19.41 -1.81 58.85
C GLY A 49 20.36 -1.34 59.96
N ALA A 50 21.59 -1.83 59.91
CA ALA A 50 22.68 -1.37 60.76
C ALA A 50 23.36 -0.14 60.12
N ALA A 51 24.03 0.66 60.96
CA ALA A 51 24.93 1.69 60.46
C ALA A 51 26.04 1.04 59.62
N GLU A 52 26.44 1.70 58.53
CA GLU A 52 27.50 1.28 57.61
C GLU A 52 27.23 -0.01 56.82
N ALA A 53 26.01 -0.57 56.87
CA ALA A 53 25.64 -1.77 56.11
C ALA A 53 25.61 -1.56 54.57
N ARG A 54 25.60 -0.30 54.11
CA ARG A 54 25.60 0.10 52.69
C ARG A 54 24.44 -0.49 51.87
N TYR A 55 23.23 -0.53 52.44
CA TYR A 55 22.04 -0.99 51.74
C TYR A 55 21.79 -0.15 50.46
N GLY A 56 21.69 -0.78 49.30
CA GLY A 56 21.59 -0.08 48.01
C GLY A 56 22.93 0.08 47.28
N ILE A 57 24.00 -0.58 47.74
CA ILE A 57 25.29 -0.63 47.03
C ILE A 57 25.19 -1.33 45.68
N SER A 58 24.29 -2.30 45.58
CA SER A 58 23.91 -3.01 44.36
C SER A 58 22.39 -3.17 44.36
N VAL A 59 21.80 -3.14 43.17
CA VAL A 59 20.36 -3.33 42.98
C VAL A 59 20.12 -4.19 41.75
N ALA A 60 19.09 -5.03 41.80
CA ALA A 60 18.62 -5.77 40.63
C ALA A 60 17.10 -5.80 40.62
N LEU A 61 16.51 -5.70 39.43
CA LEU A 61 15.08 -5.67 39.23
C LEU A 61 14.70 -6.64 38.11
N TRP A 62 13.75 -7.52 38.37
CA TRP A 62 13.15 -8.39 37.36
C TRP A 62 11.66 -8.50 37.59
N GLU A 63 10.87 -7.96 36.65
CA GLU A 63 9.42 -7.87 36.75
C GLU A 63 8.98 -7.23 38.09
N ASP A 64 8.33 -8.01 38.95
CA ASP A 64 7.80 -7.60 40.25
C ASP A 64 8.74 -8.00 41.41
N VAL A 65 10.01 -8.32 41.16
CA VAL A 65 11.01 -8.67 42.19
C VAL A 65 12.16 -7.68 42.17
N ALA A 66 12.45 -7.08 43.32
CA ALA A 66 13.60 -6.21 43.55
C ALA A 66 14.54 -6.83 44.58
N MET A 67 15.84 -6.79 44.30
CA MET A 67 16.88 -7.24 45.22
C MET A 67 17.86 -6.11 45.50
N ILE A 68 18.19 -5.92 46.77
CA ILE A 68 19.04 -4.83 47.22
C ILE A 68 20.18 -5.40 48.06
N GLY A 69 21.41 -5.12 47.66
CA GLY A 69 22.60 -5.54 48.40
C GLY A 69 22.92 -4.61 49.57
N ALA A 70 23.40 -5.20 50.65
CA ALA A 70 23.99 -4.53 51.81
C ALA A 70 25.27 -5.30 52.15
N ASP A 71 26.35 -4.98 51.45
CA ASP A 71 27.56 -5.80 51.43
C ASP A 71 28.33 -5.79 52.75
N PHE A 72 28.03 -4.85 53.66
CA PHE A 72 28.58 -4.78 55.01
C PHE A 72 27.52 -5.02 56.11
N ASP A 73 26.47 -5.80 55.80
CA ASP A 73 25.54 -6.25 56.83
C ASP A 73 26.23 -7.20 57.84
N ASP A 74 25.94 -6.97 59.12
CA ASP A 74 26.61 -7.61 60.27
C ASP A 74 25.84 -8.77 60.91
N GLU A 75 24.72 -9.24 60.33
CA GLU A 75 23.83 -10.18 61.01
C GLU A 75 24.51 -11.52 61.36
N VAL A 76 25.31 -12.07 60.43
CA VAL A 76 25.98 -13.37 60.60
C VAL A 76 27.39 -13.22 61.17
N ALA A 77 28.17 -12.33 60.57
CA ALA A 77 29.51 -11.94 61.00
C ALA A 77 29.76 -10.48 60.57
N VAL A 78 30.80 -9.86 61.13
CA VAL A 78 31.12 -8.45 60.84
C VAL A 78 31.43 -8.28 59.35
N ASP A 79 30.77 -7.35 58.68
CA ASP A 79 30.91 -7.05 57.26
C ASP A 79 30.72 -8.27 56.34
N ALA A 80 29.92 -9.25 56.76
CA ALA A 80 29.69 -10.49 56.00
C ALA A 80 28.76 -10.27 54.80
N GLY A 81 27.81 -9.35 54.94
CA GLY A 81 26.92 -8.91 53.88
C GLY A 81 25.61 -9.68 53.76
N ALA A 82 24.62 -9.05 53.11
CA ALA A 82 23.29 -9.60 52.88
C ALA A 82 22.65 -9.04 51.59
N VAL A 83 21.61 -9.73 51.11
CA VAL A 83 20.72 -9.23 50.05
C VAL A 83 19.27 -9.30 50.50
N TYR A 84 18.53 -8.21 50.31
CA TYR A 84 17.14 -8.09 50.70
C TYR A 84 16.23 -8.20 49.48
N VAL A 85 15.27 -9.12 49.54
CA VAL A 85 14.32 -9.40 48.46
C VAL A 85 12.97 -8.77 48.77
N TYR A 86 12.47 -8.00 47.82
CA TYR A 86 11.15 -7.39 47.85
C TYR A 86 10.33 -7.86 46.66
N THR A 87 9.03 -8.05 46.87
CA THR A 87 8.08 -8.41 45.82
C THR A 87 6.96 -7.38 45.74
N PHE A 88 6.58 -6.96 44.55
CA PHE A 88 5.47 -6.05 44.33
C PHE A 88 4.13 -6.80 44.40
N ASP A 89 3.19 -6.31 45.23
CA ASP A 89 1.90 -6.98 45.48
C ASP A 89 0.72 -6.44 44.66
N GLY A 90 0.99 -5.52 43.72
CA GLY A 90 -0.03 -4.79 42.96
C GLY A 90 -0.26 -3.35 43.44
N GLY A 91 0.25 -2.98 44.62
CA GLY A 91 0.19 -1.60 45.11
C GLY A 91 1.41 -1.14 45.90
N SER A 92 2.23 -2.06 46.41
CA SER A 92 3.44 -1.75 47.18
C SER A 92 4.51 -2.83 47.07
N TRP A 93 5.75 -2.43 47.32
CA TRP A 93 6.88 -3.34 47.46
C TRP A 93 6.96 -3.87 48.90
N VAL A 94 6.87 -5.19 49.03
CA VAL A 94 6.80 -5.88 50.32
C VAL A 94 8.06 -6.73 50.51
N PHE A 95 8.73 -6.58 51.66
CA PHE A 95 9.86 -7.42 52.02
C PHE A 95 9.44 -8.89 52.09
N GLN A 96 10.18 -9.75 51.38
CA GLN A 96 9.93 -11.18 51.29
C GLN A 96 10.96 -11.99 52.08
N GLN A 97 12.26 -11.74 51.83
CA GLN A 97 13.34 -12.59 52.33
C GLN A 97 14.66 -11.81 52.42
N LYS A 98 15.49 -12.16 53.40
CA LYS A 98 16.92 -11.77 53.47
C LYS A 98 17.78 -12.98 53.10
N LEU A 99 18.70 -12.80 52.15
CA LEU A 99 19.63 -13.81 51.67
C LEU A 99 21.02 -13.52 52.25
N MET A 100 21.70 -14.59 52.65
CA MET A 100 23.05 -14.58 53.21
C MET A 100 23.76 -15.83 52.68
N ALA A 101 25.07 -15.76 52.48
CA ALA A 101 25.86 -16.93 52.09
C ALA A 101 25.82 -17.99 53.19
N SER A 102 25.70 -19.26 52.81
CA SER A 102 25.65 -20.39 53.75
C SER A 102 26.93 -20.59 54.56
N ASP A 103 28.05 -20.06 54.06
CA ASP A 103 29.37 -20.05 54.70
C ASP A 103 29.92 -18.65 54.95
N ALA A 104 29.03 -17.65 55.07
CA ALA A 104 29.39 -16.26 55.33
C ALA A 104 30.38 -16.11 56.51
N ASP A 105 31.49 -15.42 56.27
CA ASP A 105 32.52 -15.08 57.26
C ASP A 105 32.80 -13.57 57.27
N GLN A 106 33.64 -13.15 58.22
CA GLN A 106 33.97 -11.75 58.43
C GLN A 106 34.58 -11.10 57.18
N GLY A 107 33.96 -10.03 56.70
CA GLY A 107 34.46 -9.20 55.63
C GLY A 107 34.27 -9.75 54.23
N ASP A 108 33.50 -10.84 54.04
CA ASP A 108 33.32 -11.49 52.74
C ASP A 108 32.57 -10.63 51.71
N GLY A 109 31.77 -9.65 52.17
CA GLY A 109 31.14 -8.66 51.29
C GLY A 109 29.96 -9.19 50.46
N PHE A 110 29.18 -10.16 50.96
CA PHE A 110 28.07 -10.75 50.21
C PHE A 110 27.01 -9.70 49.85
N GLY A 111 26.60 -9.66 48.58
CA GLY A 111 25.68 -8.62 48.08
C GLY A 111 26.39 -7.43 47.43
N GLY A 112 27.72 -7.49 47.26
CA GLY A 112 28.47 -6.46 46.54
C GLY A 112 28.10 -6.34 45.05
N SER A 113 27.52 -7.39 44.47
CA SER A 113 26.97 -7.41 43.11
C SER A 113 25.79 -8.39 43.04
N ILE A 114 24.81 -8.10 42.21
CA ILE A 114 23.59 -8.89 42.04
C ILE A 114 23.20 -8.86 40.56
N SER A 115 22.95 -10.02 39.95
CA SER A 115 22.25 -10.12 38.67
C SER A 115 21.11 -11.13 38.80
N LEU A 116 19.92 -10.71 38.38
CA LEU A 116 18.64 -11.39 38.60
C LEU A 116 17.93 -11.56 37.26
N GLN A 117 17.55 -12.80 36.96
CA GLN A 117 16.73 -13.10 35.79
C GLN A 117 15.75 -14.23 36.09
N GLY A 118 14.46 -13.96 35.91
CA GLY A 118 13.40 -14.94 36.15
C GLY A 118 13.41 -15.43 37.60
N ASP A 119 13.63 -16.74 37.77
CA ASP A 119 13.66 -17.40 39.07
C ASP A 119 15.08 -17.66 39.59
N ARG A 120 16.11 -17.05 38.99
CA ARG A 120 17.52 -17.21 39.37
C ARG A 120 18.20 -15.88 39.66
N VAL A 121 19.08 -15.89 40.65
CA VAL A 121 19.95 -14.75 40.97
C VAL A 121 21.36 -15.25 41.26
N VAL A 122 22.35 -14.47 40.84
CA VAL A 122 23.74 -14.65 41.23
C VAL A 122 24.16 -13.45 42.07
N ILE A 123 24.81 -13.72 43.21
CA ILE A 123 25.21 -12.72 44.18
C ILE A 123 26.70 -12.84 44.44
N GLY A 124 27.43 -11.74 44.31
CA GLY A 124 28.87 -11.69 44.54
C GLY A 124 29.25 -11.50 46.00
N SER A 125 30.39 -12.07 46.37
CA SER A 125 31.07 -11.90 47.65
C SER A 125 32.58 -11.74 47.37
N PRO A 126 33.00 -10.57 46.86
CA PRO A 126 34.31 -10.40 46.24
C PRO A 126 35.49 -10.46 47.21
N LEU A 127 35.24 -10.41 48.51
CA LEU A 127 36.26 -10.42 49.57
C LEU A 127 36.30 -11.76 50.30
N ASP A 128 35.52 -12.75 49.86
CA ASP A 128 35.58 -14.10 50.41
C ASP A 128 37.00 -14.68 50.27
N ASN A 129 37.45 -15.29 51.36
CA ASN A 129 38.80 -15.83 51.54
C ASN A 129 38.93 -17.30 51.09
N SER A 130 37.96 -17.80 50.32
CA SER A 130 37.89 -19.19 49.86
C SER A 130 37.94 -19.28 48.32
N PRO A 131 38.93 -19.96 47.71
CA PRO A 131 39.97 -20.78 48.35
C PRO A 131 41.24 -20.03 48.78
N ALA A 132 41.41 -18.74 48.45
CA ALA A 132 42.56 -17.93 48.82
C ALA A 132 42.12 -16.55 49.36
N GLY A 133 43.02 -15.84 50.04
CA GLY A 133 42.68 -14.56 50.68
C GLY A 133 42.18 -13.52 49.67
N ASP A 134 41.00 -12.96 49.89
CA ASP A 134 40.29 -12.08 48.95
C ASP A 134 40.21 -12.62 47.52
N SER A 135 40.15 -13.94 47.33
CA SER A 135 39.99 -14.54 46.00
C SER A 135 38.60 -14.30 45.45
N GLY A 136 37.62 -14.12 46.33
CA GLY A 136 36.23 -13.86 46.03
C GLY A 136 35.43 -15.09 45.60
N SER A 137 34.12 -14.99 45.74
CA SER A 137 33.14 -16.02 45.39
C SER A 137 31.86 -15.40 44.81
N ALA A 138 31.03 -16.23 44.16
CA ALA A 138 29.66 -15.89 43.82
C ALA A 138 28.71 -17.02 44.19
N TYR A 139 27.46 -16.69 44.53
CA TYR A 139 26.47 -17.67 45.00
C TYR A 139 25.24 -17.61 44.11
N VAL A 140 24.81 -18.77 43.63
CA VAL A 140 23.59 -18.89 42.83
C VAL A 140 22.43 -19.27 43.75
N PHE A 141 21.37 -18.48 43.74
CA PHE A 141 20.11 -18.79 44.38
C PHE A 141 19.02 -19.05 43.34
N GLN A 142 18.11 -19.97 43.67
CA GLN A 142 16.97 -20.34 42.84
C GLN A 142 15.68 -20.20 43.64
N TYR A 143 14.69 -19.50 43.08
CA TYR A 143 13.36 -19.42 43.65
C TYR A 143 12.60 -20.74 43.42
N ASN A 144 12.05 -21.31 44.49
CA ASN A 144 11.31 -22.58 44.43
C ASN A 144 9.78 -22.41 44.36
N GLY A 145 9.31 -21.19 44.12
CA GLY A 145 7.89 -20.81 44.20
C GLY A 145 7.44 -20.28 45.57
N SER A 146 8.29 -20.33 46.59
CA SER A 146 8.01 -19.80 47.94
C SER A 146 9.17 -19.07 48.60
N ALA A 147 10.41 -19.49 48.31
CA ALA A 147 11.63 -18.91 48.86
C ALA A 147 12.78 -19.06 47.87
N TRP A 148 13.75 -18.17 47.98
CA TRP A 148 15.05 -18.25 47.32
C TRP A 148 15.97 -19.16 48.13
N LEU A 149 16.53 -20.17 47.47
CA LEU A 149 17.42 -21.16 48.09
C LEU A 149 18.79 -21.12 47.42
N GLU A 150 19.86 -21.10 48.21
CA GLU A 150 21.23 -21.23 47.71
C GLU A 150 21.38 -22.61 47.06
N GLN A 151 21.79 -22.62 45.80
CA GLN A 151 22.03 -23.84 45.03
C GLN A 151 23.51 -24.20 44.99
N GLN A 152 24.37 -23.20 44.77
CA GLN A 152 25.78 -23.45 44.51
C GLN A 152 26.63 -22.20 44.79
N LYS A 153 27.78 -22.40 45.45
CA LYS A 153 28.90 -21.46 45.49
C LYS A 153 29.82 -21.68 44.28
N LEU A 154 30.21 -20.60 43.63
CA LEU A 154 31.08 -20.55 42.45
C LEU A 154 32.39 -19.85 42.82
N THR A 155 33.50 -20.46 42.42
CA THR A 155 34.86 -19.94 42.57
C THR A 155 35.60 -20.14 41.25
N ALA A 156 36.56 -19.27 40.93
CA ALA A 156 37.46 -19.49 39.80
C ALA A 156 38.29 -20.78 39.99
N SER A 157 38.49 -21.54 38.91
CA SER A 157 39.26 -22.80 38.91
C SER A 157 40.72 -22.67 39.34
N ASP A 158 41.24 -21.46 39.22
CA ASP A 158 42.62 -21.01 39.32
C ASP A 158 42.74 -19.79 40.25
N ALA A 159 41.71 -19.60 41.10
CA ALA A 159 41.61 -18.50 42.05
C ALA A 159 42.93 -18.20 42.78
N GLY A 160 43.45 -16.99 42.55
CA GLY A 160 44.54 -16.35 43.26
C GLY A 160 44.04 -15.48 44.41
N GLY A 161 44.95 -15.05 45.27
CA GLY A 161 44.60 -14.11 46.33
C GLY A 161 44.50 -12.70 45.78
N SER A 162 43.50 -11.93 46.22
CA SER A 162 43.21 -10.59 45.71
C SER A 162 42.78 -10.54 44.24
N ASP A 163 42.24 -11.64 43.72
CA ASP A 163 41.62 -11.72 42.39
C ASP A 163 40.24 -11.05 42.36
N TYR A 164 39.56 -10.97 43.51
CA TYR A 164 38.24 -10.37 43.71
C TYR A 164 37.14 -10.95 42.81
N PHE A 165 37.12 -12.28 42.62
CA PHE A 165 36.09 -12.96 41.84
C PHE A 165 34.69 -12.68 42.41
N GLY A 166 33.73 -12.37 41.54
CA GLY A 166 32.36 -12.04 41.96
C GLY A 166 32.14 -10.56 42.21
N ARG A 167 33.15 -9.69 42.02
CA ARG A 167 32.97 -8.25 42.18
C ARG A 167 32.04 -7.64 41.14
N TYR A 168 32.13 -8.11 39.90
CA TYR A 168 31.15 -7.82 38.86
C TYR A 168 30.73 -9.15 38.22
N LEU A 169 29.45 -9.25 37.91
CA LEU A 169 28.86 -10.45 37.35
C LEU A 169 27.63 -10.10 36.56
N ASP A 170 27.25 -11.00 35.66
CA ASP A 170 25.96 -10.94 34.99
C ASP A 170 25.42 -12.34 34.66
N LEU A 171 24.10 -12.45 34.57
CA LEU A 171 23.33 -13.69 34.38
C LEU A 171 22.37 -13.51 33.19
N ASP A 172 22.50 -14.39 32.20
CA ASP A 172 21.49 -14.57 31.17
C ASP A 172 21.17 -16.06 30.97
N GLY A 173 19.95 -16.42 31.36
CA GLY A 173 19.36 -17.74 31.29
C GLY A 173 20.17 -18.80 32.04
N ASP A 174 20.79 -19.67 31.25
CA ASP A 174 21.62 -20.78 31.72
C ASP A 174 23.12 -20.45 31.67
N ARG A 175 23.49 -19.16 31.58
CA ARG A 175 24.87 -18.70 31.55
C ARG A 175 25.13 -17.54 32.51
N ILE A 176 26.27 -17.60 33.19
CA ILE A 176 26.77 -16.55 34.07
C ILE A 176 28.16 -16.15 33.60
N MET A 177 28.45 -14.85 33.58
CA MET A 177 29.80 -14.34 33.49
C MET A 177 30.19 -13.67 34.81
N ILE A 178 31.35 -14.03 35.36
CA ILE A 178 31.86 -13.48 36.63
C ILE A 178 33.28 -13.00 36.42
N THR A 179 33.57 -11.77 36.84
CA THR A 179 34.91 -11.21 36.66
C THR A 179 35.77 -11.34 37.91
N ALA A 180 37.08 -11.40 37.68
CA ALA A 180 38.13 -11.32 38.68
C ALA A 180 39.14 -10.28 38.20
N LEU A 181 38.94 -9.03 38.58
CA LEU A 181 39.72 -7.90 38.05
C LEU A 181 41.19 -7.90 38.50
N GLY A 182 41.50 -8.62 39.58
CA GLY A 182 42.87 -8.77 40.11
C GLY A 182 43.63 -9.96 39.54
N ASP A 183 43.04 -10.72 38.61
CA ASP A 183 43.68 -11.90 38.03
C ASP A 183 45.00 -11.55 37.33
N ASP A 184 46.04 -12.34 37.62
CA ASP A 184 47.43 -12.06 37.24
C ASP A 184 47.90 -12.81 35.97
N ASP A 185 47.09 -13.66 35.36
CA ASP A 185 47.56 -14.61 34.32
C ASP A 185 47.97 -13.92 33.02
N ALA A 186 47.32 -12.80 32.67
CA ALA A 186 47.67 -11.98 31.52
C ALA A 186 48.69 -10.86 31.88
N GLY A 187 49.13 -10.79 33.13
CA GLY A 187 49.95 -9.73 33.71
C GLY A 187 49.40 -9.31 35.08
N THR A 188 50.23 -8.74 35.96
CA THR A 188 49.77 -8.38 37.32
C THR A 188 48.55 -7.45 37.30
N ASP A 189 47.47 -7.83 37.97
CA ASP A 189 46.18 -7.13 37.97
C ASP A 189 45.66 -6.81 36.54
N ALA A 190 45.94 -7.69 35.57
CA ALA A 190 45.45 -7.53 34.20
C ALA A 190 43.96 -7.88 34.10
N GLY A 191 43.49 -8.79 34.96
CA GLY A 191 42.10 -9.17 35.12
C GLY A 191 41.62 -10.27 34.15
N ALA A 192 40.55 -10.96 34.55
CA ALA A 192 39.93 -12.04 33.80
C ALA A 192 38.40 -12.07 33.98
N ALA A 193 37.71 -12.77 33.07
CA ALA A 193 36.28 -13.08 33.18
C ALA A 193 36.06 -14.59 32.99
N TYR A 194 35.15 -15.16 33.75
CA TYR A 194 34.89 -16.59 33.81
C TYR A 194 33.45 -16.87 33.42
N VAL A 195 33.26 -17.80 32.49
CA VAL A 195 31.93 -18.22 32.03
C VAL A 195 31.55 -19.50 32.72
N PHE A 196 30.36 -19.51 33.31
CA PHE A 196 29.72 -20.68 33.88
C PHE A 196 28.44 -20.99 33.12
N ASP A 197 28.30 -22.23 32.65
CA ASP A 197 27.07 -22.70 32.00
C ASP A 197 26.35 -23.73 32.88
N PHE A 198 25.02 -23.66 32.93
CA PHE A 198 24.18 -24.61 33.64
C PHE A 198 23.96 -25.86 32.80
N ASN A 199 24.34 -27.02 33.32
CA ASN A 199 24.21 -28.30 32.60
C ASN A 199 22.87 -29.03 32.84
N GLY A 200 21.89 -28.34 33.42
CA GLY A 200 20.61 -28.92 33.88
C GLY A 200 20.62 -29.41 35.33
N SER A 201 21.77 -29.43 36.00
CA SER A 201 21.89 -29.86 37.41
C SER A 201 22.87 -29.03 38.25
N SER A 202 23.89 -28.44 37.62
CA SER A 202 24.93 -27.66 38.28
C SER A 202 25.53 -26.65 37.31
N TRP A 203 26.05 -25.55 37.84
CA TRP A 203 26.87 -24.58 37.12
C TRP A 203 28.30 -25.08 36.99
N GLN A 204 28.85 -24.99 35.79
CA GLN A 204 30.20 -25.46 35.48
C GLN A 204 30.98 -24.35 34.79
N GLN A 205 32.18 -24.05 35.27
CA GLN A 205 33.08 -23.15 34.56
C GLN A 205 33.47 -23.78 33.22
N THR A 206 33.13 -23.12 32.11
CA THR A 206 33.40 -23.61 30.76
C THR A 206 34.56 -22.87 30.10
N THR A 207 34.74 -21.59 30.41
CA THR A 207 35.73 -20.72 29.77
C THR A 207 36.31 -19.70 30.74
N LYS A 208 37.62 -19.40 30.60
CA LYS A 208 38.27 -18.18 31.13
C LYS A 208 38.60 -17.26 29.95
N LEU A 209 38.22 -16.00 30.05
CA LEU A 209 38.45 -14.93 29.08
C LEU A 209 39.48 -13.96 29.64
N THR A 210 40.42 -13.57 28.79
CA THR A 210 41.42 -12.53 29.07
C THR A 210 41.46 -11.59 27.87
N ALA A 211 41.72 -10.30 28.09
CA ALA A 211 41.95 -9.36 27.00
C ALA A 211 43.12 -9.80 26.11
N SER A 212 42.96 -9.74 24.78
CA SER A 212 44.01 -10.13 23.82
C SER A 212 45.27 -9.26 23.89
N ASP A 213 45.17 -8.07 24.47
CA ASP A 213 46.26 -7.14 24.79
C ASP A 213 46.36 -6.82 26.29
N GLY A 214 45.83 -7.70 27.15
CA GLY A 214 45.89 -7.53 28.60
C GLY A 214 47.33 -7.32 29.06
N ILE A 215 47.56 -6.24 29.80
CA ILE A 215 48.83 -5.91 30.44
C ILE A 215 48.57 -5.48 31.89
N THR A 216 49.66 -5.35 32.65
CA THR A 216 49.60 -5.02 34.07
C THR A 216 48.77 -3.78 34.37
N GLY A 217 47.75 -3.95 35.22
CA GLY A 217 46.91 -2.87 35.74
C GLY A 217 45.81 -2.37 34.79
N ASP A 218 45.59 -3.00 33.63
CA ASP A 218 44.50 -2.62 32.71
C ASP A 218 43.10 -2.92 33.31
N GLY A 219 43.03 -3.92 34.21
CA GLY A 219 41.83 -4.26 34.97
C GLY A 219 40.67 -4.78 34.11
N PHE A 220 40.94 -5.69 33.17
CA PHE A 220 39.89 -6.38 32.44
C PHE A 220 38.90 -7.06 33.40
N GLY A 221 37.61 -6.77 33.26
CA GLY A 221 36.57 -7.25 34.17
C GLY A 221 36.15 -6.25 35.25
N PHE A 222 36.48 -4.95 35.09
CA PHE A 222 35.94 -3.87 35.94
C PHE A 222 34.42 -3.67 35.81
N SER A 223 33.83 -4.22 34.76
CA SER A 223 32.37 -4.30 34.54
C SER A 223 32.11 -5.39 33.51
N VAL A 224 30.90 -5.96 33.53
CA VAL A 224 30.50 -7.03 32.61
C VAL A 224 28.99 -6.96 32.35
N SER A 225 28.59 -7.27 31.13
CA SER A 225 27.20 -7.52 30.74
C SER A 225 27.15 -8.66 29.71
N LEU A 226 26.09 -9.47 29.77
CA LEU A 226 25.90 -10.70 29.02
C LEU A 226 24.51 -10.68 28.37
N ASP A 227 24.46 -10.89 27.06
CA ASP A 227 23.21 -11.07 26.30
C ASP A 227 23.34 -12.30 25.40
N GLY A 228 22.84 -13.43 25.88
CA GLY A 228 22.92 -14.74 25.28
C GLY A 228 24.34 -15.19 24.96
N ASP A 229 24.66 -15.10 23.67
CA ASP A 229 25.95 -15.49 23.11
C ASP A 229 26.88 -14.30 22.88
N GLN A 230 26.56 -13.12 23.41
CA GLN A 230 27.42 -11.93 23.37
C GLN A 230 27.76 -11.48 24.79
N ALA A 231 28.95 -10.94 24.97
CA ALA A 231 29.36 -10.34 26.23
C ALA A 231 30.18 -9.07 26.00
N LEU A 232 30.02 -8.12 26.91
CA LEU A 232 30.78 -6.88 26.94
C LEU A 232 31.53 -6.79 28.27
N VAL A 233 32.86 -6.64 28.20
CA VAL A 233 33.71 -6.61 29.41
C VAL A 233 34.52 -5.32 29.43
N GLY A 234 34.38 -4.52 30.49
CA GLY A 234 35.09 -3.27 30.68
C GLY A 234 36.50 -3.44 31.25
N ALA A 235 37.42 -2.57 30.82
CA ALA A 235 38.79 -2.45 31.32
C ALA A 235 39.12 -0.97 31.52
N MET A 236 38.51 -0.35 32.54
CA MET A 236 38.51 1.10 32.72
C MET A 236 39.90 1.71 32.99
N LEU A 237 40.88 0.88 33.40
CA LEU A 237 42.23 1.34 33.71
C LEU A 237 43.20 1.25 32.53
N SER A 238 42.76 0.72 31.37
CA SER A 238 43.62 0.59 30.20
C SER A 238 44.22 1.93 29.73
N ASP A 239 45.53 1.90 29.48
CA ASP A 239 46.35 3.07 29.16
C ASP A 239 46.54 3.36 27.65
N GLN A 240 45.95 2.55 26.76
CA GLN A 240 46.30 2.59 25.31
C GLN A 240 46.07 3.95 24.63
N ALA A 241 44.98 4.65 24.96
CA ALA A 241 44.68 5.98 24.41
C ALA A 241 45.15 7.14 25.32
N GLY A 242 45.76 6.82 26.46
CA GLY A 242 46.18 7.74 27.51
C GLY A 242 46.01 7.08 28.89
N THR A 243 46.69 7.60 29.92
CA THR A 243 46.63 7.00 31.27
C THR A 243 45.19 6.84 31.75
N SER A 244 44.75 5.62 32.00
CA SER A 244 43.39 5.21 32.39
C SER A 244 42.30 5.82 31.49
N SER A 245 42.57 5.83 30.18
CA SER A 245 41.57 6.19 29.17
C SER A 245 40.41 5.19 29.10
N GLY A 246 40.70 3.92 29.41
CA GLY A 246 39.72 2.83 29.46
C GLY A 246 39.37 2.23 28.10
N LYS A 247 38.77 1.03 28.15
CA LYS A 247 38.31 0.22 26.99
C LYS A 247 37.13 -0.67 27.40
N ALA A 248 36.44 -1.20 26.41
CA ALA A 248 35.60 -2.39 26.58
C ALA A 248 35.86 -3.42 25.46
N TYR A 249 35.61 -4.68 25.72
CA TYR A 249 35.88 -5.80 24.83
C TYR A 249 34.59 -6.55 24.55
N VAL A 250 34.27 -6.75 23.28
CA VAL A 250 33.12 -7.53 22.84
C VAL A 250 33.58 -8.96 22.57
N PHE A 251 32.91 -9.91 23.20
CA PHE A 251 33.09 -11.34 22.95
C PHE A 251 31.82 -11.93 22.36
N GLU A 252 31.98 -12.86 21.43
CA GLU A 252 30.88 -13.64 20.84
C GLU A 252 31.14 -15.14 21.00
N PHE A 253 30.10 -15.88 21.36
CA PHE A 253 30.08 -17.33 21.45
C PHE A 253 29.53 -17.93 20.15
N ASN A 254 30.32 -18.78 19.50
CA ASN A 254 29.91 -19.41 18.24
C ASN A 254 29.22 -20.78 18.41
N GLY A 255 28.75 -21.09 19.63
CA GLY A 255 28.24 -22.41 20.00
C GLY A 255 29.31 -23.38 20.54
N SER A 256 30.60 -23.03 20.46
CA SER A 256 31.70 -23.88 20.95
C SER A 256 32.82 -23.13 21.66
N ALA A 257 33.08 -21.87 21.28
CA ALA A 257 34.13 -21.06 21.86
C ALA A 257 33.72 -19.59 21.85
N TRP A 258 34.18 -18.88 22.87
CA TRP A 258 34.14 -17.42 22.95
C TRP A 258 35.31 -16.82 22.17
N THR A 259 35.04 -15.79 21.40
CA THR A 259 36.06 -15.03 20.65
C THR A 259 35.91 -13.55 20.91
N GLU A 260 37.01 -12.87 21.24
CA GLU A 260 37.07 -11.42 21.23
C GLU A 260 36.91 -10.92 19.78
N VAL A 261 35.78 -10.30 19.46
CA VAL A 261 35.47 -9.83 18.09
C VAL A 261 35.85 -8.37 17.88
N GLN A 262 35.82 -7.56 18.95
CA GLN A 262 36.12 -6.14 18.85
C GLN A 262 36.55 -5.53 20.19
N LYS A 263 37.39 -4.48 20.10
CA LYS A 263 37.70 -3.56 21.20
C LYS A 263 37.01 -2.23 20.95
N LEU A 264 36.34 -1.70 21.96
CA LEU A 264 35.62 -0.44 21.94
C LEU A 264 36.39 0.60 22.76
N THR A 265 36.52 1.80 22.20
CA THR A 265 37.14 2.97 22.82
C THR A 265 36.28 4.18 22.50
N ALA A 266 36.17 5.11 23.45
CA ALA A 266 35.54 6.41 23.20
C ALA A 266 36.23 7.16 22.05
N SER A 267 35.44 7.75 21.16
CA SER A 267 35.93 8.57 20.03
C SER A 267 36.76 9.79 20.45
N ASP A 268 36.56 10.25 21.68
CA ASP A 268 37.27 11.36 22.32
C ASP A 268 38.03 10.95 23.60
N GLY A 269 38.37 9.66 23.72
CA GLY A 269 39.00 9.07 24.90
C GLY A 269 40.16 9.89 25.46
N ALA A 270 39.92 10.53 26.60
CA ALA A 270 40.90 11.33 27.33
C ALA A 270 41.57 10.53 28.45
N ALA A 271 42.73 10.99 28.91
CA ALA A 271 43.35 10.41 30.10
C ALA A 271 42.42 10.55 31.31
N GLN A 272 42.32 9.49 32.11
CA GLN A 272 41.50 9.36 33.30
C GLN A 272 39.99 9.43 33.06
N ALA A 273 39.52 9.24 31.82
CA ALA A 273 38.10 9.19 31.50
C ALA A 273 37.39 7.96 32.08
N LEU A 274 38.14 6.86 32.32
CA LEU A 274 37.64 5.59 32.83
C LEU A 274 36.54 4.95 31.96
N PHE A 275 36.68 4.99 30.63
CA PHE A 275 35.75 4.32 29.73
C PHE A 275 35.70 2.80 30.00
N GLY A 276 34.51 2.23 30.17
CA GLY A 276 34.33 0.84 30.62
C GLY A 276 34.22 0.68 32.13
N ALA A 277 33.98 1.78 32.87
CA ALA A 277 33.70 1.74 34.30
C ALA A 277 32.39 1.01 34.62
N SER A 278 31.42 1.14 33.72
CA SER A 278 30.15 0.41 33.71
C SER A 278 29.80 0.07 32.26
N VAL A 279 29.15 -1.06 32.04
CA VAL A 279 28.74 -1.52 30.72
C VAL A 279 27.39 -2.19 30.81
N ASP A 280 26.57 -2.01 29.77
CA ASP A 280 25.39 -2.83 29.55
C ASP A 280 25.21 -3.14 28.06
N LEU A 281 24.66 -4.31 27.76
CA LEU A 281 24.56 -4.90 26.42
C LEU A 281 23.17 -5.50 26.24
N LEU A 282 22.52 -5.15 25.14
CA LEU A 282 21.27 -5.76 24.73
C LEU A 282 21.16 -5.77 23.21
N ASP A 283 20.90 -6.94 22.64
CA ASP A 283 20.81 -7.24 21.22
C ASP A 283 22.04 -6.79 20.42
N ASN A 284 21.94 -5.63 19.78
CA ASN A 284 22.97 -5.03 18.93
C ASN A 284 23.41 -3.66 19.46
N ARG A 285 23.15 -3.39 20.74
CA ARG A 285 23.40 -2.10 21.37
C ARG A 285 24.15 -2.28 22.66
N ALA A 286 25.16 -1.44 22.84
CA ALA A 286 25.97 -1.39 24.04
C ALA A 286 26.00 0.04 24.59
N VAL A 287 25.96 0.17 25.91
CA VAL A 287 26.14 1.43 26.62
C VAL A 287 27.36 1.28 27.52
N ILE A 288 28.27 2.26 27.45
CA ILE A 288 29.52 2.21 28.19
C ILE A 288 29.72 3.51 28.95
N GLY A 289 29.82 3.42 30.27
CA GLY A 289 30.09 4.54 31.16
C GLY A 289 31.58 4.93 31.18
N ALA A 290 31.82 6.23 31.26
CA ALA A 290 33.12 6.86 31.47
C ALA A 290 32.97 7.95 32.53
N ASN A 291 32.82 7.52 33.79
CA ASN A 291 32.37 8.38 34.89
C ASN A 291 33.34 9.50 35.30
N ARG A 292 34.54 9.55 34.72
CA ARG A 292 35.50 10.64 34.94
C ARG A 292 35.86 11.39 33.66
N ASP A 293 35.19 11.09 32.56
CA ASP A 293 35.34 11.85 31.34
C ASP A 293 34.99 13.32 31.55
N SER A 294 35.71 14.20 30.86
CA SER A 294 35.39 15.62 30.86
C SER A 294 34.35 15.91 29.78
N GLY A 295 33.11 15.50 30.04
CA GLY A 295 31.96 15.70 29.16
C GLY A 295 31.73 17.17 28.82
N ASN A 296 30.91 17.86 29.63
CA ASN A 296 30.62 19.30 29.46
C ASN A 296 31.45 20.19 30.41
N THR A 297 31.81 19.64 31.56
CA THR A 297 32.68 20.24 32.59
C THR A 297 33.76 19.22 32.98
N THR A 298 34.84 19.65 33.62
CA THR A 298 35.96 18.77 33.98
C THR A 298 35.48 17.59 34.83
N ALA A 299 35.74 16.36 34.39
CA ALA A 299 35.36 15.12 35.07
C ALA A 299 33.88 15.06 35.52
N SER A 300 32.95 15.56 34.70
CA SER A 300 31.51 15.41 34.94
C SER A 300 31.03 13.97 34.70
N GLY A 301 31.73 13.23 33.84
CA GLY A 301 31.34 11.91 33.36
C GLY A 301 30.58 11.97 32.04
N SER A 302 30.59 10.85 31.32
CA SER A 302 29.89 10.63 30.05
C SER A 302 29.46 9.16 29.95
N ALA A 303 28.51 8.86 29.06
CA ALA A 303 28.26 7.49 28.59
C ALA A 303 28.27 7.46 27.06
N TYR A 304 28.55 6.30 26.48
CA TYR A 304 28.69 6.14 25.04
C TYR A 304 27.83 4.98 24.56
N VAL A 305 27.05 5.23 23.52
CA VAL A 305 26.22 4.22 22.87
C VAL A 305 26.95 3.71 21.64
N PHE A 306 27.05 2.38 21.55
CA PHE A 306 27.56 1.68 20.39
C PHE A 306 26.44 0.85 19.77
N GLU A 307 26.40 0.85 18.45
CA GLU A 307 25.45 0.07 17.65
C GLU A 307 26.21 -0.91 16.76
N HIS A 308 25.73 -2.14 16.70
CA HIS A 308 26.24 -3.18 15.83
C HIS A 308 25.44 -3.23 14.53
N ASN A 309 26.13 -3.04 13.40
CA ASN A 309 25.48 -3.08 12.07
C ASN A 309 25.43 -4.49 11.45
N GLY A 310 25.66 -5.53 12.25
CA GLY A 310 25.79 -6.93 11.81
C GLY A 310 27.21 -7.34 11.40
N THR A 311 28.18 -6.42 11.41
CA THR A 311 29.60 -6.73 11.15
C THR A 311 30.58 -6.02 12.07
N VAL A 312 30.25 -4.81 12.54
CA VAL A 312 31.14 -3.99 13.36
C VAL A 312 30.31 -3.15 14.31
N TRP A 313 30.82 -2.97 15.53
CA TRP A 313 30.31 -2.04 16.53
C TRP A 313 30.87 -0.66 16.25
N THR A 314 29.98 0.33 16.19
CA THR A 314 30.36 1.73 15.98
C THR A 314 29.71 2.60 17.04
N GLU A 315 30.48 3.56 17.58
CA GLU A 315 29.94 4.59 18.46
C GLU A 315 28.90 5.39 17.68
N SER A 316 27.64 5.32 18.12
CA SER A 316 26.52 6.02 17.49
C SER A 316 26.29 7.38 18.15
N GLN A 317 26.52 7.47 19.47
CA GLN A 317 26.27 8.68 20.23
C GLN A 317 27.07 8.72 21.54
N LYS A 318 27.59 9.91 21.88
CA LYS A 318 28.02 10.25 23.24
C LYS A 318 26.86 10.90 23.99
N LEU A 319 26.53 10.35 25.15
CA LEU A 319 25.54 10.88 26.09
C LEU A 319 26.24 11.70 27.17
N ASN A 320 25.87 12.96 27.26
CA ASN A 320 26.22 13.86 28.34
C ASN A 320 25.08 14.84 28.57
N VAL A 321 25.04 15.43 29.76
CA VAL A 321 24.02 16.42 30.13
C VAL A 321 24.71 17.67 30.67
N SER A 322 24.05 18.82 30.55
CA SER A 322 24.52 20.05 31.17
C SER A 322 24.12 20.06 32.66
N GLY A 323 24.83 20.84 33.47
CA GLY A 323 24.49 20.98 34.90
C GLY A 323 25.34 20.13 35.84
N ILE A 324 25.89 18.99 35.37
CA ILE A 324 26.67 18.10 36.24
C ILE A 324 27.94 18.79 36.77
N PRO A 325 28.14 18.82 38.11
CA PRO A 325 29.30 19.43 38.72
C PRO A 325 30.57 18.62 38.44
N THR A 326 31.73 19.25 38.65
CA THR A 326 33.02 18.56 38.59
C THR A 326 33.02 17.38 39.56
N GLY A 327 33.22 16.17 39.04
CA GLY A 327 33.20 14.93 39.83
C GLY A 327 31.79 14.41 40.14
N GLY A 328 30.75 14.83 39.40
CA GLY A 328 29.38 14.33 39.53
C GLY A 328 29.20 12.86 39.13
N ASN A 329 30.20 12.26 38.49
CA ASN A 329 30.30 10.83 38.15
C ASN A 329 29.19 10.31 37.23
N PHE A 330 28.74 11.07 36.24
CA PHE A 330 27.78 10.58 35.25
C PHE A 330 28.31 9.38 34.48
N GLY A 331 27.57 8.27 34.48
CA GLY A 331 28.05 7.00 33.94
C GLY A 331 28.72 6.11 35.00
N VAL A 332 28.53 6.39 36.30
CA VAL A 332 29.02 5.51 37.37
C VAL A 332 28.41 4.11 37.25
N ASP A 333 27.15 4.05 36.84
CA ASP A 333 26.44 2.83 36.49
C ASP A 333 25.50 3.11 35.33
N VAL A 334 25.30 2.12 34.47
CA VAL A 334 24.43 2.21 33.29
C VAL A 334 23.56 0.98 33.19
N SER A 335 22.32 1.17 32.75
CA SER A 335 21.45 0.05 32.40
C SER A 335 20.71 0.35 31.11
N LEU A 336 20.50 -0.66 30.26
CA LEU A 336 19.85 -0.64 28.95
C LEU A 336 18.70 -1.65 28.91
N LEU A 337 17.49 -1.20 28.55
CA LEU A 337 16.36 -2.08 28.24
C LEU A 337 15.60 -1.52 27.04
N GLY A 338 15.60 -2.27 25.96
CA GLY A 338 15.01 -1.86 24.68
C GLY A 338 15.51 -0.48 24.21
N ASN A 339 14.61 0.51 24.28
CA ASN A 339 14.84 1.88 23.84
C ASN A 339 15.01 2.87 25.00
N ARG A 340 15.37 2.38 26.19
CA ARG A 340 15.62 3.19 27.38
C ARG A 340 16.99 2.90 27.98
N ILE A 341 17.69 3.97 28.35
CA ILE A 341 18.97 3.92 29.07
C ILE A 341 18.81 4.67 30.38
N LEU A 342 19.31 4.07 31.46
CA LEU A 342 19.53 4.74 32.74
C LEU A 342 21.00 5.00 32.95
N ILE A 343 21.30 6.17 33.52
CA ILE A 343 22.67 6.57 33.82
C ILE A 343 22.71 7.17 35.21
N GLY A 344 23.46 6.52 36.10
CA GLY A 344 23.74 7.04 37.44
C GLY A 344 24.73 8.21 37.42
N ALA A 345 24.49 9.20 38.27
CA ALA A 345 25.40 10.30 38.57
C ALA A 345 25.43 10.54 40.09
N ASN A 346 26.07 9.63 40.83
CA ASN A 346 25.96 9.53 42.28
C ASN A 346 26.55 10.69 43.09
N ARG A 347 27.16 11.69 42.45
CA ARG A 347 27.70 12.89 43.09
C ARG A 347 27.17 14.18 42.49
N ASP A 348 26.12 14.06 41.68
CA ASP A 348 25.43 15.21 41.13
C ASP A 348 24.69 16.01 42.21
N ASP A 349 24.54 17.32 41.97
CA ASP A 349 23.93 18.29 42.88
C ASP A 349 22.63 18.90 42.34
N GLU A 350 21.93 18.19 41.46
CA GLU A 350 20.65 18.65 40.89
C GLU A 350 19.54 18.76 41.95
N ALA A 351 19.46 17.84 42.94
CA ALA A 351 18.38 17.82 43.93
C ALA A 351 18.51 18.85 45.06
N VAL A 352 19.75 19.17 45.47
CA VAL A 352 20.11 20.06 46.57
C VAL A 352 21.44 20.75 46.23
N THR A 353 21.81 21.86 46.88
CA THR A 353 23.10 22.56 46.61
C THR A 353 24.36 21.77 47.03
N LEU A 354 24.25 20.45 47.13
CA LEU A 354 25.13 19.51 47.77
C LEU A 354 25.03 18.17 47.00
N PRO A 355 26.13 17.43 46.82
CA PRO A 355 26.12 16.20 46.02
C PRO A 355 25.29 15.11 46.72
N SER A 356 24.09 14.86 46.23
CA SER A 356 23.16 13.83 46.74
C SER A 356 22.98 12.68 45.74
N GLY A 357 23.23 12.97 44.46
CA GLY A 357 23.14 12.03 43.36
C GLY A 357 21.85 12.16 42.55
N SER A 358 21.89 11.71 41.30
CA SER A 358 20.76 11.69 40.37
C SER A 358 20.84 10.49 39.43
N VAL A 359 19.71 10.16 38.79
CA VAL A 359 19.65 9.17 37.71
C VAL A 359 19.04 9.82 36.49
N TYR A 360 19.73 9.77 35.36
CA TYR A 360 19.25 10.32 34.10
C TYR A 360 18.64 9.21 33.25
N MET A 361 17.48 9.51 32.67
CA MET A 361 16.79 8.61 31.76
C MET A 361 16.90 9.15 30.34
N PHE A 362 17.28 8.28 29.41
CA PHE A 362 17.34 8.57 27.99
C PHE A 362 16.45 7.61 27.22
N ASP A 363 15.64 8.15 26.31
CA ASP A 363 14.78 7.36 25.42
C ASP A 363 15.21 7.56 23.95
N TYR A 364 15.15 6.48 23.17
CA TYR A 364 15.47 6.50 21.74
C TYR A 364 14.26 6.93 20.91
N ASP A 365 14.37 8.02 20.15
CA ASP A 365 13.28 8.57 19.33
C ASP A 365 13.14 7.90 17.94
N GLY A 366 13.94 6.87 17.66
CA GLY A 366 14.06 6.25 16.34
C GLY A 366 15.21 6.80 15.48
N SER A 367 15.89 7.84 15.96
CA SER A 367 17.07 8.42 15.33
C SER A 367 18.20 8.67 16.32
N THR A 368 17.90 9.25 17.49
CA THR A 368 18.87 9.66 18.50
C THR A 368 18.34 9.40 19.91
N TRP A 369 19.26 9.27 20.86
CA TRP A 369 18.94 9.20 22.29
C TRP A 369 18.74 10.60 22.85
N GLN A 370 17.57 10.82 23.46
CA GLN A 370 17.21 12.09 24.09
C GLN A 370 17.02 11.88 25.58
N GLN A 371 17.56 12.79 26.39
CA GLN A 371 17.28 12.81 27.82
C GLN A 371 15.77 13.05 28.00
N SER A 372 15.07 12.06 28.53
CA SER A 372 13.62 12.12 28.75
C SER A 372 13.27 12.51 30.18
N ASP A 373 14.13 12.23 31.15
CA ASP A 373 13.87 12.56 32.56
C ASP A 373 15.14 12.62 33.44
N VAL A 374 14.98 13.17 34.65
CA VAL A 374 15.97 13.13 35.74
C VAL A 374 15.27 12.69 37.02
N LEU A 375 15.67 11.56 37.57
CA LEU A 375 15.13 11.01 38.81
C LEU A 375 15.97 11.52 39.97
N LEU A 376 15.28 11.91 41.04
CA LEU A 376 15.87 12.39 42.29
C LEU A 376 15.23 11.63 43.45
N ALA A 377 16.01 11.35 44.50
CA ALA A 377 15.46 10.87 45.76
C ALA A 377 14.49 11.91 46.34
N ASN A 378 13.32 11.47 46.81
CA ASN A 378 12.27 12.37 47.31
C ASN A 378 12.64 13.04 48.65
N ASP A 379 13.69 12.58 49.29
CA ASP A 379 14.25 13.02 50.56
C ASP A 379 15.78 13.23 50.48
N ALA A 380 16.30 13.51 49.28
CA ALA A 380 17.72 13.71 49.01
C ALA A 380 18.46 14.56 50.07
N ALA A 381 19.52 13.99 50.63
CA ALA A 381 20.43 14.61 51.58
C ALA A 381 21.91 14.52 51.11
N TRP A 382 22.81 15.15 51.87
CA TRP A 382 24.21 15.30 51.47
C TRP A 382 24.94 13.95 51.49
N ASP A 383 25.59 13.61 50.38
CA ASP A 383 26.39 12.40 50.18
C ASP A 383 25.61 11.08 50.31
N ASP A 384 24.30 11.05 50.05
CA ASP A 384 23.49 9.82 50.02
C ASP A 384 23.90 8.87 48.88
N GLN A 385 24.51 9.43 47.83
CA GLN A 385 24.98 8.73 46.63
C GLN A 385 23.88 8.04 45.84
N PHE A 386 22.72 8.70 45.73
CA PHE A 386 21.61 8.23 44.91
C PHE A 386 22.02 8.04 43.44
N GLY A 387 21.65 6.90 42.84
CA GLY A 387 22.06 6.54 41.49
C GLY A 387 23.46 5.96 41.42
N PHE A 388 24.01 5.44 42.53
CA PHE A 388 25.26 4.66 42.50
C PHE A 388 25.10 3.33 41.76
N ALA A 389 23.95 2.68 41.96
CA ALA A 389 23.55 1.47 41.25
C ALA A 389 22.14 1.68 40.68
N VAL A 390 21.92 1.27 39.43
CA VAL A 390 20.63 1.42 38.73
C VAL A 390 20.25 0.13 38.03
N SER A 391 18.97 -0.20 38.04
CA SER A 391 18.43 -1.33 37.28
C SER A 391 17.00 -1.02 36.90
N HIS A 392 16.54 -1.53 35.76
CA HIS A 392 15.15 -1.37 35.34
C HIS A 392 14.61 -2.62 34.68
N SER A 393 13.29 -2.80 34.85
CA SER A 393 12.55 -3.94 34.35
C SER A 393 11.07 -3.60 34.33
N SER A 394 10.37 -4.03 33.28
CA SER A 394 8.89 -4.00 33.19
C SER A 394 8.25 -2.68 33.63
N GLY A 395 8.85 -1.57 33.22
CA GLY A 395 8.31 -0.24 33.50
C GLY A 395 8.60 0.30 34.88
N ARG A 396 9.52 -0.33 35.61
CA ARG A 396 10.03 0.21 36.86
C ARG A 396 11.53 0.36 36.81
N ILE A 397 11.99 1.29 37.63
CA ILE A 397 13.39 1.60 37.84
C ILE A 397 13.65 1.47 39.32
N ILE A 398 14.77 0.86 39.68
CA ILE A 398 15.31 0.92 41.04
C ILE A 398 16.67 1.63 41.00
N ALA A 399 16.90 2.49 41.98
CA ALA A 399 18.15 3.20 42.14
C ALA A 399 18.61 3.12 43.60
N GLY A 400 19.87 2.76 43.80
CA GLY A 400 20.52 2.65 45.10
C GLY A 400 21.14 3.96 45.58
N ALA A 401 21.07 4.20 46.89
CA ALA A 401 21.71 5.31 47.61
C ALA A 401 22.37 4.74 48.88
N PHE A 402 23.51 4.07 48.71
CA PHE A 402 24.10 3.25 49.77
C PHE A 402 24.61 4.03 50.98
N LYS A 403 24.70 5.36 50.88
CA LYS A 403 25.15 6.22 51.98
C LYS A 403 24.04 6.98 52.68
N ASP A 404 22.80 6.85 52.21
CA ASP A 404 21.65 7.47 52.85
C ASP A 404 21.61 7.14 54.35
N ASP A 405 21.45 8.16 55.19
CA ASP A 405 21.64 8.08 56.64
C ASP A 405 20.34 8.19 57.45
N ASP A 406 19.18 8.11 56.78
CA ASP A 406 17.85 8.20 57.38
C ASP A 406 17.54 7.15 58.48
N GLN A 407 18.19 5.98 58.45
CA GLN A 407 18.08 4.92 59.48
C GLN A 407 19.37 4.73 60.28
N GLY A 408 20.30 5.68 60.21
CA GLY A 408 21.62 5.63 60.85
C GLY A 408 22.74 5.87 59.86
N ASP A 409 23.93 6.23 60.35
CA ASP A 409 25.09 6.58 59.52
C ASP A 409 25.34 5.54 58.41
N GLN A 410 25.20 5.93 57.13
CA GLN A 410 25.38 5.06 55.96
C GLN A 410 24.56 3.75 56.02
N SER A 411 23.36 3.80 56.60
CA SER A 411 22.41 2.69 56.63
C SER A 411 21.96 2.26 55.22
N GLY A 412 21.87 3.24 54.30
CA GLY A 412 21.56 3.06 52.89
C GLY A 412 20.07 2.91 52.58
N SER A 413 19.69 3.21 51.33
CA SER A 413 18.33 3.07 50.81
C SER A 413 18.31 2.67 49.33
N ALA A 414 17.16 2.19 48.87
CA ALA A 414 16.87 2.04 47.44
C ALA A 414 15.52 2.68 47.12
N TYR A 415 15.37 3.24 45.92
CA TYR A 415 14.18 3.97 45.50
C TYR A 415 13.64 3.35 44.24
N VAL A 416 12.34 3.04 44.26
CA VAL A 416 11.63 2.51 43.11
C VAL A 416 10.79 3.60 42.47
N PHE A 417 10.88 3.70 41.15
CA PHE A 417 10.09 4.60 40.32
C PHE A 417 9.28 3.78 39.33
N ASN A 418 8.02 4.17 39.15
CA ASN A 418 7.17 3.65 38.09
C ASN A 418 7.32 4.55 36.85
N THR A 419 7.50 3.94 35.69
CA THR A 419 7.78 4.63 34.44
C THR A 419 6.66 4.41 33.43
N SER A 420 6.55 5.37 32.52
CA SER A 420 5.68 5.24 31.37
C SER A 420 6.46 4.91 30.11
N PHE A 421 5.73 4.38 29.15
CA PHE A 421 6.20 3.85 27.89
C PHE A 421 5.49 4.53 26.74
N THR A 422 6.16 4.62 25.60
CA THR A 422 5.53 5.10 24.38
C THR A 422 4.94 3.94 23.58
N VAL A 423 3.80 4.19 22.94
CA VAL A 423 3.27 3.28 21.93
C VAL A 423 3.85 3.69 20.59
N SER A 424 4.51 2.76 19.91
CA SER A 424 5.08 2.98 18.59
C SER A 424 4.34 2.18 17.54
N VAL A 425 4.46 2.63 16.29
CA VAL A 425 3.91 1.96 15.12
C VAL A 425 4.98 1.77 14.06
N ILE A 426 4.87 0.67 13.32
CA ILE A 426 5.62 0.48 12.06
C ILE A 426 4.61 0.50 10.93
N VAL A 427 4.70 1.52 10.06
CA VAL A 427 3.81 1.66 8.91
C VAL A 427 4.47 1.09 7.66
N ASN A 428 3.74 0.25 6.94
CA ASN A 428 4.15 -0.35 5.67
C ASN A 428 3.12 -0.07 4.58
N GLY A 429 3.59 0.15 3.33
CA GLY A 429 2.73 0.27 2.15
C GLY A 429 2.21 1.68 1.83
N LEU A 430 2.71 2.72 2.52
CA LEU A 430 2.53 4.12 2.10
C LEU A 430 3.42 4.46 0.90
N GLU A 431 2.90 5.31 0.02
CA GLU A 431 3.63 5.88 -1.12
C GLU A 431 4.06 7.33 -0.86
N GLY A 432 5.02 7.84 -1.64
CA GLY A 432 5.55 9.19 -1.46
C GLY A 432 4.47 10.27 -1.63
N GLY A 433 4.38 11.18 -0.65
CA GLY A 433 3.39 12.27 -0.64
C GLY A 433 2.04 11.91 -0.01
N GLN A 434 1.88 10.68 0.48
CA GLN A 434 0.71 10.26 1.24
C GLN A 434 0.88 10.51 2.74
N SER A 435 -0.24 10.59 3.44
CA SER A 435 -0.27 10.52 4.90
C SER A 435 -1.48 9.75 5.39
N LEU A 436 -1.39 9.23 6.61
CA LEU A 436 -2.52 8.75 7.39
C LEU A 436 -2.46 9.34 8.81
N THR A 437 -3.60 9.36 9.48
CA THR A 437 -3.67 9.66 10.92
C THR A 437 -4.02 8.40 11.68
N LEU A 438 -3.23 8.12 12.71
CA LEU A 438 -3.50 7.07 13.68
C LEU A 438 -3.94 7.70 14.99
N LEU A 439 -4.80 7.01 15.73
CA LEU A 439 -5.20 7.38 17.08
C LEU A 439 -4.84 6.25 18.04
N ASN A 440 -4.18 6.57 19.15
CA ASN A 440 -4.08 5.69 20.30
C ASN A 440 -5.15 6.09 21.33
N ASN A 441 -5.92 5.12 21.82
CA ASN A 441 -7.00 5.30 22.80
C ASN A 441 -8.04 6.37 22.39
N GLY A 442 -8.16 6.65 21.09
CA GLY A 442 -9.10 7.60 20.52
C GLY A 442 -8.79 9.08 20.76
N ILE A 443 -7.70 9.43 21.45
CA ILE A 443 -7.37 10.82 21.82
C ILE A 443 -5.97 11.24 21.40
N ASP A 444 -4.99 10.33 21.41
CA ASP A 444 -3.61 10.67 21.05
C ASP A 444 -3.39 10.45 19.55
N SER A 445 -3.18 11.54 18.82
CA SER A 445 -3.10 11.53 17.36
C SER A 445 -1.67 11.52 16.85
N LEU A 446 -1.38 10.62 15.91
CA LEU A 446 -0.11 10.50 15.21
C LEU A 446 -0.31 10.62 13.70
N GLN A 447 0.26 11.66 13.10
CA GLN A 447 0.36 11.81 11.64
C GLN A 447 1.58 11.05 11.12
N VAL A 448 1.39 10.17 10.14
CA VAL A 448 2.49 9.43 9.51
C VAL A 448 2.51 9.70 8.01
N SER A 449 3.68 10.09 7.47
CA SER A 449 3.87 10.49 6.06
C SER A 449 4.89 9.64 5.30
N SER A 450 5.49 8.63 5.95
CA SER A 450 6.43 7.69 5.34
C SER A 450 6.33 6.32 6.00
N ASN A 451 6.80 5.29 5.30
CA ASN A 451 6.95 3.95 5.91
C ASN A 451 8.02 3.98 7.01
N GLY A 452 7.95 3.00 7.91
CA GLY A 452 8.89 2.84 9.01
C GLY A 452 8.27 3.20 10.36
N TRP A 453 9.15 3.51 11.31
CA TRP A 453 8.78 3.76 12.69
C TRP A 453 8.18 5.14 12.89
N SER A 454 7.18 5.21 13.76
CA SER A 454 6.63 6.46 14.29
C SER A 454 6.10 6.21 15.70
N THR A 455 6.07 7.23 16.54
CA THR A 455 5.76 7.06 17.97
C THR A 455 4.67 8.04 18.39
N PHE A 456 3.71 7.55 19.15
CA PHE A 456 2.66 8.33 19.78
C PHE A 456 3.22 9.27 20.85
N ASN A 457 2.55 10.40 21.10
CA ASN A 457 3.06 11.38 22.05
C ASN A 457 2.71 11.04 23.49
N GLU A 458 1.53 10.45 23.72
CA GLU A 458 1.06 10.06 25.04
C GLU A 458 1.81 8.82 25.51
N GLN A 459 2.43 8.94 26.67
CA GLN A 459 3.06 7.83 27.35
C GLN A 459 2.06 7.14 28.28
N LEU A 460 2.13 5.81 28.32
CA LEU A 460 1.26 4.95 29.09
C LEU A 460 2.07 4.23 30.17
N PHE A 461 1.57 4.15 31.39
CA PHE A 461 2.21 3.38 32.46
C PHE A 461 2.06 1.88 32.24
N SER A 462 2.92 1.09 32.92
CA SER A 462 2.76 -0.36 32.98
C SER A 462 1.33 -0.75 33.37
N ASN A 463 0.78 -1.73 32.67
CA ASN A 463 -0.60 -2.22 32.72
C ASN A 463 -1.70 -1.28 32.19
N GLU A 464 -1.40 -0.07 31.71
CA GLU A 464 -2.38 0.74 30.98
C GLU A 464 -2.70 0.12 29.60
N VAL A 465 -3.92 0.34 29.12
CA VAL A 465 -4.39 -0.21 27.83
C VAL A 465 -3.98 0.73 26.70
N TYR A 466 -3.56 0.18 25.57
CA TYR A 466 -3.41 0.90 24.31
C TYR A 466 -4.43 0.41 23.27
N GLN A 467 -4.88 1.30 22.40
CA GLN A 467 -5.79 1.00 21.31
C GLN A 467 -5.48 1.88 20.09
N VAL A 468 -4.61 1.38 19.22
CA VAL A 468 -4.22 2.01 17.95
C VAL A 468 -5.25 1.73 16.87
N THR A 469 -5.82 2.80 16.31
CA THR A 469 -6.82 2.79 15.25
C THR A 469 -6.43 3.74 14.12
N VAL A 470 -6.93 3.49 12.91
CA VAL A 470 -6.74 4.40 11.77
C VAL A 470 -7.89 5.40 11.75
N ASP A 471 -7.57 6.67 11.93
CA ASP A 471 -8.53 7.77 11.93
C ASP A 471 -8.80 8.31 10.52
N THR A 472 -7.73 8.58 9.76
CA THR A 472 -7.85 8.99 8.35
C THR A 472 -7.01 8.10 7.45
N GLN A 473 -7.63 7.63 6.36
CA GLN A 473 -6.99 6.80 5.35
C GLN A 473 -6.28 7.67 4.29
N PRO A 474 -5.20 7.19 3.65
CA PRO A 474 -4.61 7.86 2.49
C PRO A 474 -5.59 7.94 1.32
N VAL A 475 -5.66 9.09 0.63
CA VAL A 475 -6.70 9.39 -0.38
C VAL A 475 -6.21 9.52 -1.83
N SER A 476 -4.91 9.40 -2.11
CA SER A 476 -4.38 9.49 -3.48
C SER A 476 -2.99 8.83 -3.61
N PRO A 477 -2.89 7.62 -4.19
CA PRO A 477 -4.00 6.69 -4.41
C PRO A 477 -4.71 6.33 -3.11
N ASN A 478 -6.01 6.02 -3.18
CA ASN A 478 -6.78 5.54 -2.04
C ASN A 478 -6.19 4.22 -1.54
N LYS A 479 -5.86 4.16 -0.26
CA LYS A 479 -5.38 2.95 0.40
C LYS A 479 -6.26 2.61 1.59
N THR A 480 -6.29 1.33 1.94
CA THR A 480 -6.84 0.85 3.20
C THR A 480 -5.68 0.41 4.08
N CYS A 481 -5.39 1.21 5.10
CA CYS A 481 -4.47 0.91 6.19
C CYS A 481 -5.20 0.23 7.34
N THR A 482 -4.60 -0.80 7.92
CA THR A 482 -5.14 -1.56 9.06
C THR A 482 -4.07 -1.79 10.12
N ALA A 483 -4.41 -1.54 11.38
CA ALA A 483 -3.56 -1.85 12.52
C ALA A 483 -3.67 -3.35 12.87
N VAL A 484 -2.53 -4.03 12.97
CA VAL A 484 -2.39 -5.44 13.36
C VAL A 484 -1.97 -5.48 14.81
N ASN A 485 -2.70 -6.21 15.66
CA ASN A 485 -2.52 -6.22 17.12
C ASN A 485 -2.57 -4.81 17.73
N GLY A 486 -3.45 -3.96 17.19
CA GLY A 486 -3.63 -2.57 17.63
C GLY A 486 -4.28 -2.43 19.00
N ASN A 487 -4.46 -3.49 19.78
CA ASN A 487 -4.98 -3.40 21.14
C ASN A 487 -4.19 -4.31 22.08
N GLY A 488 -4.05 -3.88 23.33
CA GLY A 488 -3.33 -4.63 24.36
C GLY A 488 -3.12 -3.81 25.62
N THR A 489 -2.36 -4.37 26.55
CA THR A 489 -1.85 -3.67 27.74
C THR A 489 -0.36 -3.45 27.58
N VAL A 490 0.14 -2.34 28.11
CA VAL A 490 1.57 -2.06 28.12
C VAL A 490 2.22 -2.91 29.21
N THR A 491 2.90 -3.99 28.82
CA THR A 491 3.60 -4.89 29.76
C THR A 491 5.12 -4.87 29.57
N ASN A 492 5.58 -4.23 28.50
CA ASN A 492 6.98 -4.23 28.06
C ASN A 492 7.41 -2.80 27.75
N ASP A 493 8.72 -2.58 27.76
CA ASP A 493 9.36 -1.30 27.53
C ASP A 493 9.10 -0.69 26.14
N LEU A 494 8.68 -1.51 25.17
CA LEU A 494 8.33 -1.07 23.84
C LEU A 494 7.09 -1.80 23.31
N VAL A 495 6.01 -1.05 23.07
CA VAL A 495 4.80 -1.54 22.40
C VAL A 495 4.84 -1.14 20.94
N VAL A 496 4.84 -2.12 20.04
CA VAL A 496 4.93 -1.89 18.59
C VAL A 496 3.71 -2.44 17.89
N VAL A 497 2.92 -1.55 17.29
CA VAL A 497 1.78 -1.92 16.46
C VAL A 497 2.16 -1.84 14.98
N THR A 498 1.97 -2.93 14.25
CA THR A 498 2.21 -2.92 12.79
C THR A 498 0.98 -2.36 12.08
N VAL A 499 1.18 -1.42 11.17
CA VAL A 499 0.12 -0.87 10.31
C VAL A 499 0.43 -1.19 8.85
N ASN A 500 -0.45 -1.95 8.20
CA ASN A 500 -0.26 -2.35 6.80
C ASN A 500 -1.28 -1.64 5.91
N CYS A 501 -0.79 -0.92 4.90
CA CYS A 501 -1.56 -0.19 3.91
C CYS A 501 -1.56 -0.91 2.56
N VAL A 502 -2.75 -1.13 2.00
CA VAL A 502 -2.95 -1.77 0.68
C VAL A 502 -3.68 -0.81 -0.25
N THR A 503 -3.26 -0.69 -1.50
CA THR A 503 -3.96 0.13 -2.50
C THR A 503 -5.32 -0.45 -2.82
N ASN A 504 -6.34 0.40 -2.81
CA ASN A 504 -7.70 -0.02 -3.13
C ASN A 504 -7.80 -0.32 -4.64
N GLN A 505 -8.52 -1.38 -4.98
CA GLN A 505 -8.78 -1.75 -6.37
C GLN A 505 -10.19 -1.36 -6.78
N TYR A 506 -10.34 -0.87 -8.00
CA TYR A 506 -11.64 -0.51 -8.55
C TYR A 506 -11.89 -1.21 -9.89
N PRO A 507 -13.11 -1.74 -10.11
CA PRO A 507 -13.47 -2.38 -11.36
C PRO A 507 -13.65 -1.38 -12.50
N ILE A 508 -13.20 -1.78 -13.68
CA ILE A 508 -13.54 -1.14 -14.95
C ILE A 508 -14.62 -1.98 -15.62
N MET A 509 -15.75 -1.35 -15.91
CA MET A 509 -16.91 -1.99 -16.51
C MET A 509 -17.22 -1.34 -17.86
N ALA A 510 -17.60 -2.15 -18.85
CA ALA A 510 -18.18 -1.69 -20.11
C ALA A 510 -19.68 -1.94 -20.12
N ASN A 511 -20.46 -0.95 -20.54
CA ASN A 511 -21.90 -1.06 -20.79
C ASN A 511 -22.11 -1.02 -22.30
N ILE A 512 -22.56 -2.13 -22.87
CA ILE A 512 -22.70 -2.33 -24.30
C ILE A 512 -24.17 -2.30 -24.69
N SER A 513 -24.49 -1.51 -25.71
CA SER A 513 -25.83 -1.44 -26.32
C SER A 513 -25.78 -1.52 -27.84
N GLY A 514 -26.82 -2.10 -28.45
CA GLY A 514 -26.97 -2.19 -29.91
C GLY A 514 -26.17 -3.31 -30.59
N LEU A 515 -25.43 -4.15 -29.85
CA LEU A 515 -24.73 -5.31 -30.42
C LEU A 515 -25.73 -6.40 -30.86
N ALA A 516 -25.60 -6.89 -32.09
CA ALA A 516 -26.48 -7.92 -32.62
C ALA A 516 -26.22 -9.31 -31.98
N PRO A 517 -27.25 -10.17 -31.77
CA PRO A 517 -27.14 -11.42 -30.97
C PRO A 517 -26.20 -12.52 -31.46
N THR A 518 -25.59 -12.36 -32.63
CA THR A 518 -24.65 -13.32 -33.27
C THR A 518 -23.25 -12.73 -33.47
N ASN A 519 -23.05 -11.48 -33.08
CA ASN A 519 -21.86 -10.72 -33.38
C ASN A 519 -20.85 -10.77 -32.24
N THR A 520 -19.60 -10.44 -32.53
CA THR A 520 -18.56 -10.28 -31.51
C THR A 520 -17.83 -8.97 -31.71
N LEU A 521 -17.79 -8.17 -30.65
CA LEU A 521 -16.95 -6.99 -30.51
C LEU A 521 -15.70 -7.37 -29.70
N VAL A 522 -14.50 -6.90 -30.05
CA VAL A 522 -13.32 -7.07 -29.19
C VAL A 522 -12.82 -5.72 -28.70
N ILE A 523 -12.84 -5.58 -27.38
CA ILE A 523 -12.25 -4.45 -26.66
C ILE A 523 -10.88 -4.90 -26.14
N SER A 524 -9.87 -4.05 -26.16
CA SER A 524 -8.52 -4.41 -25.68
C SER A 524 -7.90 -3.34 -24.79
N GLN A 525 -7.02 -3.78 -23.88
CA GLN A 525 -6.11 -2.93 -23.11
C GLN A 525 -4.72 -3.57 -23.18
N GLY A 526 -3.79 -2.94 -23.90
CA GLY A 526 -2.46 -3.52 -24.12
C GLY A 526 -2.50 -4.85 -24.90
N GLN A 527 -2.26 -5.97 -24.21
CA GLN A 527 -2.31 -7.33 -24.78
C GLN A 527 -3.58 -8.09 -24.37
N ASP A 528 -4.34 -7.56 -23.41
CA ASP A 528 -5.55 -8.22 -22.91
C ASP A 528 -6.73 -7.90 -23.83
N ASN A 529 -7.42 -8.95 -24.30
CA ASN A 529 -8.57 -8.85 -25.19
C ASN A 529 -9.83 -9.35 -24.49
N TYR A 530 -10.89 -8.58 -24.62
CA TYR A 530 -12.20 -8.81 -24.01
C TYR A 530 -13.25 -8.98 -25.13
N PRO A 531 -13.52 -10.22 -25.58
CA PRO A 531 -14.57 -10.49 -26.54
C PRO A 531 -15.96 -10.29 -25.90
N VAL A 532 -16.83 -9.54 -26.58
CA VAL A 532 -18.18 -9.21 -26.14
C VAL A 532 -19.18 -9.79 -27.13
N THR A 533 -20.11 -10.61 -26.63
CA THR A 533 -21.10 -11.34 -27.43
C THR A 533 -22.55 -11.00 -27.09
N ALA A 534 -22.77 -10.10 -26.11
CA ALA A 534 -24.10 -9.69 -25.68
C ALA A 534 -24.11 -8.24 -25.17
N ASN A 535 -25.28 -7.60 -25.23
CA ASN A 535 -25.53 -6.31 -24.60
C ASN A 535 -25.56 -6.43 -23.07
N GLY A 536 -25.35 -5.32 -22.37
CA GLY A 536 -25.35 -5.25 -20.91
C GLY A 536 -24.01 -4.81 -20.34
N GLN A 537 -23.84 -5.02 -19.03
CA GLN A 537 -22.64 -4.65 -18.30
C GLN A 537 -21.65 -5.82 -18.24
N LEU A 538 -20.39 -5.57 -18.58
CA LEU A 538 -19.27 -6.50 -18.49
C LEU A 538 -18.15 -5.90 -17.64
N THR A 539 -17.74 -6.59 -16.57
CA THR A 539 -16.50 -6.24 -15.85
C THR A 539 -15.31 -6.71 -16.67
N LEU A 540 -14.42 -5.79 -17.04
CA LEU A 540 -13.23 -6.09 -17.84
C LEU A 540 -12.09 -6.54 -16.92
N THR A 541 -11.70 -5.66 -16.00
CA THR A 541 -10.59 -5.89 -15.07
C THR A 541 -10.79 -5.07 -13.79
N GLN A 542 -9.92 -5.29 -12.80
CA GLN A 542 -9.78 -4.45 -11.61
C GLN A 542 -8.35 -3.93 -11.56
N LEU A 543 -8.20 -2.62 -11.41
CA LEU A 543 -6.89 -1.97 -11.31
C LEU A 543 -6.78 -1.22 -9.98
N ASP A 544 -5.55 -1.09 -9.49
CA ASP A 544 -5.22 -0.27 -8.33
C ASP A 544 -5.59 1.19 -8.58
N ASP A 545 -6.07 1.89 -7.55
CA ASP A 545 -6.31 3.34 -7.62
C ASP A 545 -5.05 4.10 -8.05
N GLY A 546 -5.20 5.16 -8.84
CA GLY A 546 -4.08 5.87 -9.46
C GLY A 546 -3.47 5.18 -10.69
N SER A 547 -3.87 3.94 -11.02
CA SER A 547 -3.43 3.28 -12.26
C SER A 547 -4.05 3.94 -13.49
N ALA A 548 -3.27 4.02 -14.57
CA ALA A 548 -3.78 4.45 -15.87
C ALA A 548 -4.48 3.29 -16.60
N TYR A 549 -5.54 3.61 -17.34
CA TYR A 549 -6.21 2.69 -18.25
C TYR A 549 -6.34 3.31 -19.64
N SER A 550 -6.35 2.47 -20.67
CA SER A 550 -6.56 2.88 -22.07
C SER A 550 -7.11 1.70 -22.86
N PHE A 551 -8.36 1.82 -23.29
CA PHE A 551 -9.07 0.81 -24.06
C PHE A 551 -9.25 1.23 -25.51
N SER A 552 -9.21 0.25 -26.40
CA SER A 552 -9.49 0.41 -27.82
C SER A 552 -10.40 -0.70 -28.33
N ILE A 553 -11.15 -0.44 -29.39
CA ILE A 553 -11.88 -1.47 -30.13
C ILE A 553 -10.93 -2.00 -31.21
N THR A 554 -10.53 -3.26 -31.11
CA THR A 554 -9.59 -3.90 -32.04
C THR A 554 -10.29 -4.74 -33.11
N GLN A 555 -11.54 -5.14 -32.86
CA GLN A 555 -12.36 -5.86 -33.82
C GLN A 555 -13.78 -5.32 -33.81
N GLN A 556 -14.21 -4.75 -34.94
CA GLN A 556 -15.60 -4.38 -35.16
C GLN A 556 -16.45 -5.61 -35.50
N PRO A 557 -17.74 -5.61 -35.13
CA PRO A 557 -18.64 -6.70 -35.48
C PRO A 557 -18.93 -6.74 -36.99
N ASN A 558 -19.04 -7.93 -37.58
CA ASN A 558 -19.03 -8.14 -39.04
C ASN A 558 -20.19 -8.99 -39.58
N THR A 559 -21.10 -9.51 -38.75
CA THR A 559 -22.31 -10.17 -39.26
C THR A 559 -23.49 -10.04 -38.28
N PRO A 560 -24.44 -9.11 -38.53
CA PRO A 560 -24.38 -8.05 -39.54
C PRO A 560 -23.18 -7.11 -39.32
N ASN A 561 -22.71 -6.41 -40.34
CA ASN A 561 -21.71 -5.36 -40.18
C ASN A 561 -22.25 -4.29 -39.22
N GLN A 562 -21.52 -4.00 -38.14
CA GLN A 562 -21.87 -2.94 -37.19
C GLN A 562 -20.68 -2.04 -36.94
N THR A 563 -20.96 -0.78 -36.62
CA THR A 563 -19.96 0.16 -36.11
C THR A 563 -20.23 0.40 -34.63
N CYS A 564 -19.32 -0.07 -33.78
CA CYS A 564 -19.30 0.21 -32.35
C CYS A 564 -18.33 1.35 -32.02
N VAL A 565 -18.75 2.29 -31.17
CA VAL A 565 -17.91 3.40 -30.71
C VAL A 565 -18.01 3.56 -29.19
N PHE A 566 -16.92 4.03 -28.57
CA PHE A 566 -16.99 4.47 -27.18
C PHE A 566 -17.80 5.77 -27.08
N THR A 567 -18.80 5.78 -26.20
CA THR A 567 -19.61 6.96 -25.88
C THR A 567 -19.13 7.67 -24.61
N THR A 568 -18.17 7.07 -23.87
CA THR A 568 -17.46 7.71 -22.76
C THR A 568 -15.94 7.64 -22.97
N ALA A 569 -15.16 8.32 -22.12
CA ALA A 569 -13.71 8.31 -22.21
C ALA A 569 -13.15 6.88 -22.00
N ALA A 570 -12.45 6.36 -23.01
CA ALA A 570 -11.84 5.03 -22.98
C ALA A 570 -10.44 5.00 -22.36
N ALA A 571 -9.90 6.15 -21.97
CA ALA A 571 -8.60 6.27 -21.32
C ALA A 571 -8.63 7.30 -20.19
N GLY A 572 -7.85 7.07 -19.14
CA GLY A 572 -7.78 7.92 -17.97
C GLY A 572 -7.00 7.28 -16.83
N THR A 573 -7.26 7.74 -15.61
CA THR A 573 -6.67 7.23 -14.37
C THR A 573 -7.80 6.85 -13.42
N ILE A 574 -7.63 5.78 -12.64
CA ILE A 574 -8.56 5.42 -11.58
C ILE A 574 -8.47 6.45 -10.45
N THR A 575 -9.62 7.00 -10.01
CA THR A 575 -9.69 8.04 -8.97
C THR A 575 -10.81 7.75 -7.97
N GLY A 576 -10.62 6.73 -7.13
CA GLY A 576 -11.49 6.46 -5.98
C GLY A 576 -12.86 5.85 -6.32
N GLY A 577 -13.01 5.18 -7.46
CA GLY A 577 -14.28 4.58 -7.85
C GLY A 577 -14.23 3.73 -9.11
N ALA A 578 -15.28 2.95 -9.33
CA ALA A 578 -15.44 2.13 -10.52
C ALA A 578 -15.55 2.99 -11.79
N VAL A 579 -14.87 2.58 -12.86
CA VAL A 579 -14.92 3.26 -14.17
C VAL A 579 -15.98 2.61 -15.04
N GLN A 580 -16.80 3.42 -15.71
CA GLN A 580 -17.87 3.00 -16.61
C GLN A 580 -17.57 3.43 -18.05
N LEU A 581 -17.29 2.48 -18.91
CA LEU A 581 -17.13 2.66 -20.36
C LEU A 581 -18.49 2.48 -21.03
N GLY A 582 -18.96 3.47 -21.77
CA GLY A 582 -20.16 3.34 -22.62
C GLY A 582 -19.75 2.92 -24.03
N ILE A 583 -20.42 1.93 -24.60
CA ILE A 583 -20.19 1.48 -25.98
C ILE A 583 -21.54 1.32 -26.67
N GLU A 584 -21.70 1.97 -27.81
CA GLU A 584 -22.90 1.90 -28.63
C GLU A 584 -22.54 1.36 -30.02
N CYS A 585 -23.28 0.32 -30.45
CA CYS A 585 -23.13 -0.33 -31.74
C CYS A 585 -24.36 -0.06 -32.61
N VAL A 586 -24.13 0.33 -33.86
CA VAL A 586 -25.19 0.58 -34.85
C VAL A 586 -24.96 -0.34 -36.05
N ILE A 587 -26.03 -0.95 -36.58
CA ILE A 587 -25.95 -1.75 -37.81
C ILE A 587 -25.64 -0.82 -38.98
N ASN A 588 -24.64 -1.18 -39.78
CA ASN A 588 -24.28 -0.40 -40.96
C ASN A 588 -25.40 -0.51 -42.00
N GLN A 589 -25.67 0.57 -42.71
CA GLN A 589 -26.68 0.61 -43.75
C GLN A 589 -26.06 0.77 -45.12
N TYR A 590 -26.68 0.17 -46.13
CA TYR A 590 -26.21 0.14 -47.51
C TYR A 590 -27.35 0.50 -48.48
N PHE A 591 -26.99 1.03 -49.65
CA PHE A 591 -27.91 1.43 -50.69
C PHE A 591 -28.15 0.31 -51.71
N ILE A 592 -29.33 0.34 -52.33
CA ILE A 592 -29.70 -0.55 -53.44
C ILE A 592 -29.75 0.29 -54.72
N GLY A 593 -29.15 -0.18 -55.80
CA GLY A 593 -29.00 0.56 -57.04
C GLY A 593 -28.62 -0.34 -58.21
N GLY A 594 -28.47 0.28 -59.38
CA GLY A 594 -28.32 -0.44 -60.62
C GLY A 594 -28.18 0.46 -61.84
N GLU A 595 -28.41 -0.10 -63.03
CA GLU A 595 -28.38 0.62 -64.31
C GLU A 595 -29.67 0.39 -65.10
N LEU A 596 -30.23 1.49 -65.62
CA LEU A 596 -31.38 1.49 -66.52
C LEU A 596 -30.94 1.71 -67.96
N SER A 597 -31.43 0.88 -68.88
CA SER A 597 -31.17 0.98 -70.32
C SER A 597 -32.44 0.73 -71.15
N GLY A 598 -32.47 1.27 -72.38
CA GLY A 598 -33.56 1.08 -73.34
C GLY A 598 -34.83 1.91 -73.10
N LEU A 599 -34.87 2.79 -72.09
CA LEU A 599 -36.01 3.68 -71.87
C LEU A 599 -36.05 4.76 -72.98
N ALA A 600 -37.19 4.91 -73.63
CA ALA A 600 -37.42 5.91 -74.66
C ALA A 600 -37.41 7.33 -74.07
N VAL A 601 -36.92 8.31 -74.86
CA VAL A 601 -36.79 9.71 -74.42
C VAL A 601 -38.16 10.29 -74.09
N GLY A 602 -38.30 10.88 -72.89
CA GLY A 602 -39.55 11.48 -72.42
C GLY A 602 -40.52 10.50 -71.76
N ASN A 603 -40.14 9.22 -71.64
CA ASN A 603 -40.92 8.18 -70.97
C ASN A 603 -40.49 8.01 -69.50
N GLN A 604 -41.22 7.19 -68.74
CA GLN A 604 -40.93 6.93 -67.32
C GLN A 604 -41.16 5.46 -66.96
N VAL A 605 -40.23 4.87 -66.21
CA VAL A 605 -40.45 3.61 -65.48
C VAL A 605 -40.43 3.90 -63.98
N VAL A 606 -41.28 3.22 -63.21
CA VAL A 606 -41.23 3.28 -61.74
C VAL A 606 -40.80 1.93 -61.22
N LEU A 607 -39.66 1.89 -60.54
CA LEU A 607 -39.16 0.72 -59.82
C LEU A 607 -39.62 0.80 -58.36
N GLN A 608 -39.75 -0.34 -57.70
CA GLN A 608 -40.12 -0.42 -56.30
C GLN A 608 -39.27 -1.46 -55.59
N ASN A 609 -38.57 -1.06 -54.52
CA ASN A 609 -37.85 -1.97 -53.64
C ASN A 609 -38.72 -2.34 -52.42
N ASN A 610 -38.81 -3.63 -52.12
CA ASN A 610 -39.50 -4.18 -50.94
C ASN A 610 -40.95 -3.69 -50.72
N ALA A 611 -41.64 -3.37 -51.81
CA ALA A 611 -43.02 -2.88 -51.82
C ALA A 611 -43.25 -1.50 -51.15
N THR A 612 -42.20 -0.74 -50.80
CA THR A 612 -42.35 0.53 -50.06
C THR A 612 -41.45 1.68 -50.51
N ASP A 613 -40.34 1.41 -51.20
CA ASP A 613 -39.41 2.44 -51.68
C ASP A 613 -39.50 2.55 -53.21
N ASP A 614 -40.29 3.52 -53.67
CA ASP A 614 -40.59 3.73 -55.08
C ASP A 614 -39.60 4.73 -55.70
N LEU A 615 -39.05 4.39 -56.86
CA LEU A 615 -38.09 5.19 -57.61
C LEU A 615 -38.55 5.41 -59.05
N SER A 616 -38.90 6.65 -59.38
CA SER A 616 -39.25 7.05 -60.75
C SER A 616 -38.01 7.42 -61.56
N LEU A 617 -37.81 6.75 -62.69
CA LEU A 617 -36.67 6.97 -63.60
C LEU A 617 -37.16 7.47 -64.96
N ASN A 618 -36.58 8.59 -65.41
CA ASN A 618 -36.95 9.25 -66.68
C ASN A 618 -35.80 9.26 -67.72
N ASN A 619 -34.63 8.74 -67.36
CA ASN A 619 -33.44 8.72 -68.20
C ASN A 619 -32.68 7.41 -67.99
N ASN A 620 -32.02 6.92 -69.04
CA ASN A 620 -31.09 5.81 -68.94
C ASN A 620 -29.84 6.21 -68.13
N GLY A 621 -29.19 5.23 -67.49
CA GLY A 621 -27.99 5.40 -66.68
C GLY A 621 -28.10 4.76 -65.29
N ALA A 622 -27.11 5.02 -64.45
CA ALA A 622 -27.07 4.50 -63.08
C ALA A 622 -28.18 5.12 -62.20
N PHE A 623 -28.75 4.31 -61.32
CA PHE A 623 -29.75 4.72 -60.34
C PHE A 623 -29.42 4.15 -58.95
N SER A 624 -29.98 4.78 -57.92
CA SER A 624 -29.95 4.30 -56.54
C SER A 624 -31.25 4.67 -55.83
N PHE A 625 -31.77 3.75 -55.04
CA PHE A 625 -32.90 3.95 -54.16
C PHE A 625 -32.52 4.91 -53.02
N SER A 626 -33.49 5.66 -52.51
CA SER A 626 -33.23 6.71 -51.52
C SER A 626 -33.13 6.18 -50.10
N GLN A 627 -33.76 5.03 -49.82
CA GLN A 627 -33.73 4.40 -48.52
C GLN A 627 -32.56 3.42 -48.44
N SER A 628 -31.64 3.67 -47.50
CA SER A 628 -30.64 2.68 -47.10
C SER A 628 -31.29 1.60 -46.24
N LEU A 629 -30.83 0.37 -46.37
CA LEU A 629 -31.30 -0.78 -45.59
C LEU A 629 -30.18 -1.27 -44.68
N ASP A 630 -30.54 -1.78 -43.50
CA ASP A 630 -29.58 -2.40 -42.57
C ASP A 630 -28.90 -3.61 -43.23
N ASP A 631 -27.62 -3.82 -42.95
CA ASP A 631 -26.89 -5.02 -43.39
C ASP A 631 -27.66 -6.32 -43.04
N GLN A 632 -27.54 -7.33 -43.90
CA GLN A 632 -28.32 -8.57 -43.84
C GLN A 632 -29.83 -8.41 -44.07
N THR A 633 -30.34 -7.22 -44.40
CA THR A 633 -31.71 -7.06 -44.88
C THR A 633 -31.83 -7.51 -46.33
N GLY A 634 -32.92 -8.22 -46.66
CA GLY A 634 -33.22 -8.59 -48.05
C GLY A 634 -33.73 -7.41 -48.86
N TYR A 635 -33.44 -7.40 -50.17
CA TYR A 635 -34.02 -6.46 -51.13
C TYR A 635 -34.75 -7.23 -52.25
N ALA A 636 -35.78 -6.60 -52.81
CA ALA A 636 -36.58 -7.14 -53.91
C ALA A 636 -37.10 -5.97 -54.75
N VAL A 637 -36.49 -5.76 -55.91
CA VAL A 637 -36.79 -4.68 -56.86
C VAL A 637 -37.74 -5.18 -57.94
N THR A 638 -38.88 -4.53 -58.08
CA THR A 638 -39.88 -4.86 -59.09
C THR A 638 -40.24 -3.64 -59.93
N VAL A 639 -40.81 -3.86 -61.12
CA VAL A 639 -41.40 -2.75 -61.90
C VAL A 639 -42.80 -2.49 -61.36
N LEU A 640 -42.99 -1.33 -60.74
CA LEU A 640 -44.28 -0.89 -60.23
C LEU A 640 -45.17 -0.33 -61.35
N SER A 641 -44.58 0.42 -62.28
CA SER A 641 -45.28 0.98 -63.44
C SER A 641 -44.43 0.86 -64.70
N GLN A 642 -45.01 0.26 -65.73
CA GLN A 642 -44.41 0.17 -67.06
C GLN A 642 -44.51 1.52 -67.80
N PRO A 643 -43.56 1.84 -68.70
CA PRO A 643 -43.62 3.04 -69.53
C PRO A 643 -44.75 2.97 -70.56
N LEU A 644 -45.45 4.09 -70.78
CA LEU A 644 -46.69 4.13 -71.56
C LEU A 644 -46.59 4.83 -72.92
N THR A 645 -45.65 5.76 -73.13
CA THR A 645 -45.56 6.51 -74.39
C THR A 645 -44.11 6.74 -74.82
N PRO A 646 -43.60 6.00 -75.82
CA PRO A 646 -44.21 4.79 -76.40
C PRO A 646 -44.41 3.69 -75.34
N ASN A 647 -45.36 2.78 -75.54
CA ASN A 647 -45.54 1.60 -74.71
C ASN A 647 -44.23 0.77 -74.72
N GLN A 648 -43.61 0.59 -73.55
CA GLN A 648 -42.44 -0.25 -73.39
C GLN A 648 -42.67 -1.31 -72.30
N SER A 649 -41.94 -2.41 -72.38
CA SER A 649 -41.85 -3.41 -71.32
C SER A 649 -40.45 -3.40 -70.74
N CYS A 650 -40.34 -3.00 -69.47
CA CYS A 650 -39.12 -3.07 -68.67
C CYS A 650 -39.10 -4.36 -67.86
N ALA A 651 -37.95 -5.04 -67.87
CA ALA A 651 -37.66 -6.20 -67.04
C ALA A 651 -36.44 -5.93 -66.16
N VAL A 652 -36.46 -6.47 -64.94
CA VAL A 652 -35.35 -6.35 -63.97
C VAL A 652 -34.62 -7.69 -63.89
N THR A 653 -33.30 -7.66 -63.85
CA THR A 653 -32.44 -8.82 -63.50
C THR A 653 -31.55 -8.45 -62.32
N ASN A 654 -31.09 -9.48 -61.58
CA ASN A 654 -30.50 -9.33 -60.24
C ASN A 654 -31.45 -8.60 -59.28
N ASP A 655 -32.74 -8.90 -59.40
CA ASP A 655 -33.84 -8.18 -58.79
C ASP A 655 -34.01 -8.45 -57.29
N SER A 656 -33.32 -9.44 -56.73
CA SER A 656 -33.41 -9.76 -55.31
C SER A 656 -32.12 -10.31 -54.74
N GLY A 657 -31.93 -10.13 -53.43
CA GLY A 657 -30.74 -10.56 -52.71
C GLY A 657 -30.77 -10.15 -51.25
N GLN A 658 -29.63 -10.30 -50.57
CA GLN A 658 -29.42 -9.86 -49.19
C GLN A 658 -28.19 -8.95 -49.15
N LEU A 659 -28.29 -7.83 -48.44
CA LEU A 659 -27.14 -6.96 -48.20
C LEU A 659 -26.05 -7.71 -47.44
N SER A 660 -24.81 -7.59 -47.91
CA SER A 660 -23.65 -8.27 -47.34
C SER A 660 -22.44 -7.35 -47.36
N GLY A 661 -22.47 -6.32 -46.52
CA GLY A 661 -21.32 -5.50 -46.21
C GLY A 661 -20.96 -4.39 -47.20
N ASP A 662 -21.69 -4.23 -48.31
CA ASP A 662 -21.50 -3.21 -49.34
C ASP A 662 -22.83 -2.85 -50.04
N ASP A 663 -22.84 -1.70 -50.75
CA ASP A 663 -23.95 -1.27 -51.60
C ASP A 663 -24.19 -2.25 -52.77
N VAL A 664 -25.45 -2.50 -53.10
CA VAL A 664 -25.85 -3.27 -54.30
C VAL A 664 -25.94 -2.29 -55.46
N ILE A 665 -25.17 -2.51 -56.52
CA ILE A 665 -25.09 -1.61 -57.68
C ILE A 665 -25.26 -2.32 -59.03
N ASP A 666 -25.58 -3.61 -59.01
CA ASP A 666 -25.57 -4.50 -60.18
C ASP A 666 -26.97 -4.93 -60.65
N ILE A 667 -28.02 -4.28 -60.14
CA ILE A 667 -29.39 -4.44 -60.64
C ILE A 667 -29.45 -3.90 -62.07
N GLN A 668 -30.00 -4.66 -63.00
CA GLN A 668 -30.11 -4.25 -64.40
C GLN A 668 -31.57 -4.13 -64.78
N VAL A 669 -31.93 -2.99 -65.36
CA VAL A 669 -33.28 -2.74 -65.89
C VAL A 669 -33.17 -2.48 -67.38
N LEU A 670 -33.82 -3.34 -68.16
CA LEU A 670 -33.85 -3.24 -69.62
C LEU A 670 -35.29 -3.01 -70.08
N CYS A 671 -35.53 -1.88 -70.74
CA CYS A 671 -36.80 -1.54 -71.37
C CYS A 671 -36.75 -1.77 -72.87
N THR A 672 -37.76 -2.44 -73.42
CA THR A 672 -37.92 -2.65 -74.86
C THR A 672 -39.25 -2.08 -75.32
N THR A 673 -39.25 -1.33 -76.42
CA THR A 673 -40.50 -0.83 -77.03
C THR A 673 -41.36 -2.01 -77.50
N LEU A 674 -42.65 -1.96 -77.22
CA LEU A 674 -43.59 -2.99 -77.68
C LEU A 674 -43.83 -2.82 -79.19
N GLU A 675 -44.00 -3.94 -79.89
CA GLU A 675 -44.32 -3.98 -81.31
C GLU A 675 -45.76 -4.45 -81.51
N TYR A 676 -46.47 -3.85 -82.46
CA TYR A 676 -47.85 -4.17 -82.80
C TYR A 676 -47.99 -4.53 -84.28
N SER A 677 -48.97 -5.36 -84.60
CA SER A 677 -49.22 -5.83 -85.96
C SER A 677 -50.07 -4.84 -86.75
N ILE A 678 -49.82 -4.77 -88.06
CA ILE A 678 -50.62 -3.99 -89.01
C ILE A 678 -51.46 -4.95 -89.83
N ALA A 679 -52.78 -4.80 -89.78
CA ALA A 679 -53.74 -5.62 -90.49
C ALA A 679 -54.49 -4.81 -91.55
N VAL A 680 -54.88 -5.50 -92.62
CA VAL A 680 -55.65 -4.95 -93.73
C VAL A 680 -56.86 -5.86 -93.99
N GLU A 681 -58.05 -5.28 -93.96
CA GLU A 681 -59.27 -5.93 -94.43
C GLU A 681 -59.38 -5.75 -95.96
N VAL A 682 -59.69 -6.82 -96.70
CA VAL A 682 -59.81 -6.80 -98.16
C VAL A 682 -61.23 -7.14 -98.58
N LEU A 683 -61.84 -6.25 -99.36
CA LEU A 683 -63.21 -6.39 -99.87
C LEU A 683 -63.29 -6.22 -101.39
N GLY A 684 -64.07 -7.10 -102.04
CA GLY A 684 -64.44 -6.98 -103.45
C GLY A 684 -63.41 -7.53 -104.44
N LEU A 685 -62.37 -8.23 -104.00
CA LEU A 685 -61.38 -8.86 -104.88
C LEU A 685 -62.00 -10.07 -105.60
N LEU A 686 -61.96 -10.06 -106.93
CA LEU A 686 -62.57 -11.12 -107.74
C LEU A 686 -61.91 -12.49 -107.50
N PRO A 687 -62.69 -13.60 -107.41
CA PRO A 687 -62.14 -14.94 -107.22
C PRO A 687 -61.10 -15.31 -108.28
N GLY A 688 -59.90 -15.71 -107.84
CA GLY A 688 -58.78 -16.07 -108.72
C GLY A 688 -57.87 -14.89 -109.11
N ASN A 689 -58.21 -13.67 -108.70
CA ASN A 689 -57.35 -12.51 -108.81
C ASN A 689 -56.40 -12.41 -107.59
N TRP A 690 -55.30 -11.67 -107.74
CA TRP A 690 -54.35 -11.47 -106.65
C TRP A 690 -53.61 -10.14 -106.80
N LEU A 691 -53.16 -9.57 -105.68
CA LEU A 691 -52.41 -8.32 -105.60
C LEU A 691 -51.38 -8.39 -104.46
N VAL A 692 -50.48 -7.41 -104.38
CA VAL A 692 -49.51 -7.29 -103.28
C VAL A 692 -49.63 -5.93 -102.62
N LEU A 693 -49.88 -5.94 -101.32
CA LEU A 693 -49.74 -4.79 -100.46
C LEU A 693 -48.34 -4.77 -99.86
N GLN A 694 -47.83 -3.58 -99.54
CA GLN A 694 -46.52 -3.44 -98.92
C GLN A 694 -46.60 -2.41 -97.79
N ASN A 695 -46.17 -2.79 -96.59
CA ASN A 695 -46.05 -1.88 -95.45
C ASN A 695 -44.62 -1.31 -95.37
N ASN A 696 -44.52 0.01 -95.19
CA ASN A 696 -43.27 0.76 -95.01
C ASN A 696 -42.18 0.49 -96.07
N GLY A 697 -42.56 0.05 -97.27
CA GLY A 697 -41.66 -0.15 -98.41
C GLY A 697 -40.89 -1.48 -98.43
N GLU A 698 -41.08 -2.37 -97.45
CA GLU A 698 -40.29 -3.61 -97.32
C GLU A 698 -41.09 -4.86 -96.94
N ASP A 699 -42.23 -4.75 -96.24
CA ASP A 699 -43.00 -5.91 -95.80
C ASP A 699 -44.15 -6.21 -96.76
N ASP A 700 -43.93 -7.15 -97.68
CA ASP A 700 -44.87 -7.55 -98.73
C ASP A 700 -45.92 -8.56 -98.22
N LEU A 701 -47.18 -8.27 -98.52
CA LEU A 701 -48.34 -9.09 -98.19
C LEU A 701 -49.13 -9.45 -99.46
N ILE A 702 -49.11 -10.73 -99.81
CA ILE A 702 -49.83 -11.25 -100.98
C ILE A 702 -51.29 -11.50 -100.61
N VAL A 703 -52.21 -10.91 -101.36
CA VAL A 703 -53.66 -11.01 -101.17
C VAL A 703 -54.28 -11.77 -102.35
N THR A 704 -55.03 -12.84 -102.07
CA THR A 704 -55.59 -13.74 -103.10
C THR A 704 -57.10 -13.93 -103.03
N SER A 705 -57.74 -13.39 -102.00
CA SER A 705 -59.19 -13.40 -101.78
C SER A 705 -59.58 -12.32 -100.78
N ASP A 706 -60.87 -12.01 -100.67
CA ASP A 706 -61.41 -11.19 -99.59
C ASP A 706 -61.13 -11.81 -98.20
N GLY A 707 -61.01 -10.94 -97.19
CA GLY A 707 -60.75 -11.30 -95.79
C GLY A 707 -59.69 -10.43 -95.12
N ASP A 708 -59.35 -10.78 -93.87
CA ASP A 708 -58.34 -10.07 -93.07
C ASP A 708 -56.94 -10.63 -93.32
N TYR A 709 -55.99 -9.73 -93.54
CA TYR A 709 -54.58 -10.04 -93.71
C TYR A 709 -53.75 -9.26 -92.70
N VAL A 710 -52.66 -9.85 -92.22
CA VAL A 710 -51.76 -9.19 -91.25
C VAL A 710 -50.36 -9.21 -91.82
N PHE A 711 -49.70 -8.05 -91.80
CA PHE A 711 -48.29 -7.90 -92.13
C PHE A 711 -47.42 -8.71 -91.17
N LYS A 712 -46.38 -9.35 -91.69
CA LYS A 712 -45.56 -10.27 -90.90
C LYS A 712 -44.65 -9.51 -89.92
N THR A 713 -44.18 -8.34 -90.33
CA THR A 713 -43.30 -7.49 -89.55
C THR A 713 -44.15 -6.58 -88.69
N GLN A 714 -44.02 -6.73 -87.38
CA GLN A 714 -44.65 -5.83 -86.42
C GLN A 714 -43.93 -4.48 -86.42
N VAL A 715 -44.63 -3.43 -86.04
CA VAL A 715 -44.14 -2.05 -86.01
C VAL A 715 -44.09 -1.61 -84.55
N GLU A 716 -42.94 -1.09 -84.10
CA GLU A 716 -42.79 -0.54 -82.75
C GLU A 716 -43.85 0.54 -82.47
N ASP A 717 -44.29 0.61 -81.22
CA ASP A 717 -45.22 1.65 -80.78
C ASP A 717 -44.70 3.05 -81.10
N PHE A 718 -45.61 3.95 -81.48
CA PHE A 718 -45.29 5.31 -81.88
C PHE A 718 -44.42 5.43 -83.16
N GLN A 719 -44.14 4.34 -83.86
CA GLN A 719 -43.63 4.39 -85.24
C GLN A 719 -44.79 4.48 -86.25
N ASN A 720 -44.50 5.05 -87.42
CA ASN A 720 -45.49 5.18 -88.49
C ASN A 720 -45.58 3.88 -89.30
N TYR A 721 -46.79 3.57 -89.77
CA TYR A 721 -47.04 2.57 -90.80
C TYR A 721 -47.55 3.24 -92.07
N GLN A 722 -47.21 2.66 -93.22
CA GLN A 722 -47.66 3.12 -94.53
C GLN A 722 -47.86 1.92 -95.44
N VAL A 723 -49.12 1.56 -95.66
CA VAL A 723 -49.56 0.48 -96.54
C VAL A 723 -49.76 1.02 -97.95
N THR A 724 -49.05 0.47 -98.92
CA THR A 724 -49.13 0.86 -100.32
C THR A 724 -49.50 -0.35 -101.19
N LEU A 725 -50.15 -0.07 -102.33
CA LEU A 725 -50.42 -1.10 -103.33
C LEU A 725 -49.15 -1.28 -104.17
N PHE A 726 -48.34 -2.28 -103.83
CA PHE A 726 -47.07 -2.55 -104.50
C PHE A 726 -47.27 -3.16 -105.88
N MET A 727 -48.30 -4.02 -106.02
CA MET A 727 -48.71 -4.58 -107.31
C MET A 727 -50.23 -4.68 -107.37
N GLU A 728 -50.82 -4.03 -108.38
CA GLU A 728 -52.26 -4.09 -108.61
C GLU A 728 -52.73 -5.46 -109.10
N ALA A 729 -54.03 -5.72 -109.00
CA ALA A 729 -54.65 -6.94 -109.51
C ALA A 729 -54.72 -6.89 -111.05
N GLN A 730 -54.14 -7.88 -111.74
CA GLN A 730 -53.91 -7.82 -113.21
C GLN A 730 -54.67 -8.88 -114.03
N ASN A 731 -55.36 -9.86 -113.43
CA ASN A 731 -56.03 -10.93 -114.18
C ASN A 731 -57.39 -11.33 -113.57
N PRO A 732 -58.50 -10.62 -113.92
CA PRO A 732 -58.56 -9.42 -114.77
C PRO A 732 -58.05 -8.16 -114.05
N ILE A 733 -57.73 -7.11 -114.81
CA ILE A 733 -57.35 -5.80 -114.24
C ILE A 733 -58.50 -5.29 -113.37
N GLN A 734 -58.21 -5.04 -112.09
CA GLN A 734 -59.20 -4.58 -111.12
C GLN A 734 -58.61 -3.43 -110.29
N PRO A 735 -59.14 -2.20 -110.38
CA PRO A 735 -58.66 -1.09 -109.56
C PRO A 735 -59.05 -1.32 -108.10
N CYS A 736 -58.08 -1.11 -107.21
CA CYS A 736 -58.28 -1.18 -105.76
C CYS A 736 -57.78 0.11 -105.12
N MET A 737 -58.50 0.61 -104.11
CA MET A 737 -58.10 1.77 -103.33
C MET A 737 -57.94 1.37 -101.86
N ILE A 738 -56.87 1.86 -101.23
CA ILE A 738 -56.60 1.66 -99.81
C ILE A 738 -57.13 2.86 -99.05
N GLN A 739 -57.99 2.62 -98.07
CA GLN A 739 -58.43 3.58 -97.07
C GLN A 739 -57.59 3.40 -95.80
N ASN A 740 -57.32 4.49 -95.08
CA ASN A 740 -56.44 4.52 -93.90
C ASN A 740 -55.05 3.93 -94.17
N ALA A 741 -54.52 4.18 -95.38
CA ALA A 741 -53.25 3.65 -95.88
C ALA A 741 -52.01 4.06 -95.08
N GLN A 742 -52.12 4.99 -94.12
CA GLN A 742 -51.00 5.45 -93.30
C GLN A 742 -51.50 5.92 -91.94
N GLY A 743 -50.68 5.75 -90.92
CA GLY A 743 -50.96 6.15 -89.55
C GLY A 743 -49.76 5.92 -88.65
N GLN A 744 -49.97 6.04 -87.34
CA GLN A 744 -48.96 5.75 -86.32
C GLN A 744 -49.52 4.66 -85.41
N VAL A 745 -48.68 3.71 -85.00
CA VAL A 745 -49.07 2.72 -84.00
C VAL A 745 -49.28 3.41 -82.65
N GLN A 746 -50.40 3.12 -81.98
CA GLN A 746 -50.80 3.77 -80.73
C GLN A 746 -51.30 2.75 -79.69
N GLY A 747 -50.41 1.87 -79.25
CA GLY A 747 -50.65 0.98 -78.11
C GLY A 747 -51.52 -0.25 -78.39
N GLU A 748 -51.91 -0.49 -79.64
CA GLU A 748 -52.68 -1.66 -80.07
C GLU A 748 -52.40 -2.03 -81.54
N ASP A 749 -52.80 -3.25 -81.92
CA ASP A 749 -52.75 -3.72 -83.30
C ASP A 749 -53.63 -2.84 -84.21
N VAL A 750 -53.12 -2.45 -85.37
CA VAL A 750 -53.83 -1.60 -86.33
C VAL A 750 -54.72 -2.48 -87.21
N HIS A 751 -56.03 -2.26 -87.17
CA HIS A 751 -57.02 -3.06 -87.91
C HIS A 751 -57.94 -2.25 -88.83
N ASP A 752 -57.71 -0.95 -88.97
CA ASP A 752 -58.60 -0.03 -89.69
C ASP A 752 -58.16 0.26 -91.14
N VAL A 753 -57.08 -0.38 -91.62
CA VAL A 753 -56.65 -0.30 -93.01
C VAL A 753 -57.57 -1.16 -93.87
N LEU A 754 -58.21 -0.56 -94.86
CA LEU A 754 -59.21 -1.24 -95.70
C LEU A 754 -58.84 -1.12 -97.18
N LEU A 755 -58.74 -2.25 -97.87
CA LEU A 755 -58.57 -2.32 -99.31
C LEU A 755 -59.90 -2.66 -99.98
N VAL A 756 -60.40 -1.76 -100.84
CA VAL A 756 -61.65 -1.97 -101.59
C VAL A 756 -61.34 -2.04 -103.09
N CYS A 757 -61.75 -3.13 -103.73
CA CYS A 757 -61.61 -3.34 -105.17
C CYS A 757 -62.97 -3.26 -105.90
N GLU A 758 -63.06 -2.54 -107.02
CA GLU A 758 -64.32 -2.30 -107.75
C GLU A 758 -64.29 -2.84 -109.20
N LEU A 759 -65.47 -3.13 -109.78
CA LEU A 759 -65.64 -3.59 -111.18
C LEU A 759 -65.65 -2.39 -112.16
N GLY A 760 -64.68 -2.36 -113.07
CA GLY A 760 -64.29 -1.21 -113.90
C GLY A 760 -65.21 -0.78 -115.06
N ASP A 761 -66.53 -0.75 -114.87
CA ASP A 761 -67.48 -0.25 -115.89
C ASP A 761 -67.90 1.23 -115.71
N ASP A 762 -67.31 2.00 -114.79
CA ASP A 762 -67.71 3.41 -114.56
C ASP A 762 -66.54 4.42 -114.41
N LEU A 763 -65.45 4.21 -115.15
CA LEU A 763 -64.25 5.09 -115.16
C LEU A 763 -64.39 6.39 -116.01
N ILE A 764 -65.60 6.89 -116.30
CA ILE A 764 -65.79 8.08 -117.18
C ILE A 764 -66.44 9.29 -116.48
N TYR A 765 -66.96 9.20 -115.25
CA TYR A 765 -67.54 10.37 -114.57
C TYR A 765 -67.18 10.45 -113.08
N ARG A 766 -65.99 10.97 -112.76
CA ARG A 766 -65.74 11.51 -111.41
C ARG A 766 -64.84 12.76 -111.35
N ASP A 767 -64.64 13.44 -112.48
CA ASP A 767 -64.04 14.79 -112.56
C ASP A 767 -64.93 15.71 -113.42
N GLY A 768 -65.68 16.64 -112.80
CA GLY A 768 -66.50 17.58 -113.58
C GLY A 768 -67.41 18.56 -112.82
N PHE A 769 -66.79 19.61 -112.27
CA PHE A 769 -67.22 21.04 -112.26
C PHE A 769 -68.41 21.59 -111.43
N GLU A 770 -68.12 22.77 -110.85
CA GLU A 770 -68.99 23.90 -110.41
C GLU A 770 -69.64 23.81 -109.02
N ASP A 771 -69.09 24.53 -108.02
CA ASP A 771 -69.48 25.92 -107.72
C ASP A 771 -68.90 26.37 -106.36
N ALA A 772 -68.26 27.54 -106.35
CA ALA A 772 -68.08 28.33 -105.15
C ALA A 772 -69.24 29.32 -105.01
N PRO A 773 -69.72 29.59 -103.79
CA PRO A 773 -69.63 30.96 -103.27
C PRO A 773 -69.07 30.96 -101.84
N ALA A 774 -68.08 31.78 -101.49
CA ALA A 774 -68.15 33.23 -101.32
C ALA A 774 -68.87 33.67 -100.02
N ILE A 775 -68.08 34.38 -99.19
CA ILE A 775 -68.43 35.52 -98.31
C ILE A 775 -68.87 35.21 -96.87
N GLY A 776 -68.16 35.84 -95.93
CA GLY A 776 -68.72 36.22 -94.63
C GLY A 776 -67.67 36.64 -93.60
N VAL A 777 -67.27 37.92 -93.63
CA VAL A 777 -66.30 38.56 -92.73
C VAL A 777 -67.03 39.31 -91.60
N LEU A 778 -66.35 39.45 -90.45
CA LEU A 778 -66.33 40.58 -89.48
C LEU A 778 -66.94 40.37 -88.08
N ASP A 779 -66.20 40.99 -87.14
CA ASP A 779 -66.35 41.24 -85.69
C ASP A 779 -65.96 40.15 -84.69
#